data_AF-A0A7L2WZ38-F1
#
_entry.id   AF-A0A7L2WZ38-F1
#
_cell.length_a   1.000
_cell.length_b   1.000
_cell.length_c   1.000
_cell.angle_alpha   90.00
_cell.angle_beta   90.00
_cell.angle_gamma   90.00
#
_symmetry.space_group_name_H-M   'P 1'
#
loop_
_entity.id
_entity.type
_entity.pdbx_description
1 polymer ?
#
loop_
_entity_poly.entity_id
_entity_poly.type
_entity_poly.pdbx_seq_one_letter_code
_entity_poly.pdbx_strand_id
1 'polypeptide(L)'
;MNPKLPYVLLLGAAVIIFILSCMLLSRGRRSPSCESQPHVVEKTGSTSQNLVFADLTPEEMVQVVRYLQGKLGVQLVDASRAKPSDNCIASVDLQVPAKAEVLRFLDGGGARPPREALAVLYFGNQPDPNVTEYVVGPLPTPAYHRDVTVQKYGGKVPYHRRPMLGSEYEQVGAFLETVAFAAAPTFLKEVFEYDSTNVAFETMAPHGLRSGDRKSWFIVFQNVSGFFVHPVGLEVLVDHSSLDISQWAVSRVFYNGQYYRDMVQLESAYVQGRISVQKVRKAPQDGDFSSMKPRAPSAALFPLQYEPQGPRYSVRDNHVLFQAWSFAFGMSVNTGLRLFDVRHKGERVAYEISVQEALSVYGSNCPGGMSTRYMDGSFGIGRYTSPLVRGVDCPYSATYIDTHTLSETLRPSKRKASLCIFEQNLGSPLRRHYSNLQSLYYGGLVNSALVVRSIATVGNHNYVWDFIFYQNGAIEGKVRATGYASSSFLHGDGLRYGNRVWEHTLGTIHTRSFNYKVDLDVGGVKNSLVAHDMAFEVVRAPWSPEQQIERPRLTKKVLDTEDQAAFRLQSKMPRYIYFAANSKNKWGHQRGYRIQITSFAGDHVPEASSMERAISWARYQLAVTRRKEEEPTSTSIYNQNDPWTPTVAFADFINNETITNEDLVAWITTGFLHIPHSEDIPNTVTVGNSVGFLLRPYNYYDLDPSIYSHDGVFFTSEQDFTACEINPIACLPKTATCLPNFPPFTFDGFQNI
;
A
#
# COMPACT_ATOMS: atom_id res chain seq x y z
N MET A 1 40.78 -41.70 -66.66
CA MET A 1 40.54 -41.02 -65.37
C MET A 1 39.79 -39.73 -65.63
N ASN A 2 38.59 -39.56 -65.07
CA ASN A 2 37.73 -38.40 -65.35
C ASN A 2 38.27 -37.16 -64.60
N PRO A 3 38.75 -36.11 -65.29
CA PRO A 3 39.41 -34.96 -64.65
C PRO A 3 38.46 -34.07 -63.85
N LYS A 4 37.15 -34.34 -63.86
CA LYS A 4 36.14 -33.56 -63.13
C LYS A 4 35.91 -34.01 -61.68
N LEU A 5 36.29 -35.23 -61.33
CA LEU A 5 36.08 -35.78 -59.98
C LEU A 5 36.82 -35.02 -58.87
N PRO A 6 38.10 -34.58 -59.04
CA PRO A 6 38.81 -33.84 -57.99
C PRO A 6 38.19 -32.47 -57.72
N TYR A 7 37.71 -31.79 -58.77
CA TYR A 7 37.07 -30.48 -58.65
C TYR A 7 35.72 -30.54 -57.94
N VAL A 8 34.93 -31.59 -58.18
CA VAL A 8 33.66 -31.80 -57.47
C VAL A 8 33.91 -32.10 -55.98
N LEU A 9 34.95 -32.88 -55.66
CA LEU A 9 35.33 -33.16 -54.27
C LEU A 9 35.86 -31.91 -53.55
N LEU A 10 36.66 -31.07 -54.23
CA LEU A 10 37.14 -29.79 -53.70
C LEU A 10 35.99 -28.79 -53.46
N LEU A 11 35.04 -28.70 -54.40
CA LEU A 11 33.87 -27.84 -54.23
C LEU A 11 32.99 -28.33 -53.07
N GLY A 12 32.79 -29.64 -52.96
CA GLY A 12 32.05 -30.26 -51.86
C GLY A 12 32.70 -30.00 -50.50
N ALA A 13 34.04 -30.15 -50.41
CA ALA A 13 34.78 -29.84 -49.19
C ALA A 13 34.70 -28.35 -48.82
N ALA A 14 34.81 -27.44 -49.80
CA ALA A 14 34.69 -26.01 -49.57
C ALA A 14 33.28 -25.61 -49.07
N VAL A 15 32.22 -26.20 -49.64
CA VAL A 15 30.84 -25.98 -49.19
C VAL A 15 30.62 -26.51 -47.77
N ILE A 16 31.15 -27.69 -47.44
CA ILE A 16 31.06 -28.26 -46.08
C ILE A 16 31.79 -27.37 -45.07
N ILE A 17 33.00 -26.89 -45.41
CA ILE A 17 33.77 -25.98 -44.56
C ILE A 17 33.03 -24.65 -44.39
N PHE A 18 32.41 -24.12 -45.44
CA PHE A 18 31.61 -22.90 -45.39
C PHE A 18 30.38 -23.08 -44.48
N ILE A 19 29.65 -24.19 -44.60
CA ILE A 19 28.50 -24.53 -43.75
C ILE A 19 28.93 -24.68 -42.29
N LEU A 20 30.02 -25.40 -42.01
CA LEU A 20 30.58 -25.55 -40.66
C LEU A 20 31.02 -24.21 -40.07
N SER A 21 31.65 -23.36 -40.87
CA SER A 21 32.07 -22.01 -40.47
C SER A 21 30.87 -21.12 -40.18
N CYS A 22 29.83 -21.14 -41.03
CA CYS A 22 28.58 -20.45 -40.78
C CYS A 22 27.84 -20.98 -39.55
N MET A 23 27.86 -22.29 -39.28
CA MET A 23 27.30 -22.88 -38.06
C MET A 23 28.09 -22.51 -36.79
N LEU A 24 29.43 -22.41 -36.89
CA LEU A 24 30.28 -21.97 -35.79
C LEU A 24 30.17 -20.46 -35.53
N LEU A 25 29.98 -19.64 -36.58
CA LEU A 25 29.78 -18.19 -36.48
C LEU A 25 28.35 -17.81 -36.06
N SER A 26 27.34 -18.62 -36.41
CA SER A 26 25.94 -18.42 -36.01
C SER A 26 25.60 -19.01 -34.64
N ARG A 27 26.44 -19.90 -34.10
CA ARG A 27 26.47 -20.19 -32.66
C ARG A 27 27.04 -18.97 -31.94
N GLY A 28 26.23 -17.92 -31.80
CA GLY A 28 26.46 -16.92 -30.77
C GLY A 28 26.73 -17.66 -29.46
N ARG A 29 27.85 -17.32 -28.79
CA ARG A 29 28.24 -17.90 -27.49
C ARG A 29 27.01 -17.90 -26.58
N ARG A 30 26.36 -19.05 -26.41
CA ARG A 30 25.36 -19.23 -25.36
C ARG A 30 26.16 -19.16 -24.06
N SER A 31 25.95 -18.11 -23.27
CA SER A 31 26.45 -18.09 -21.90
C SER A 31 25.98 -19.38 -21.19
N PRO A 32 26.84 -20.03 -20.42
CA PRO A 32 26.42 -21.20 -19.66
C PRO A 32 25.23 -20.83 -18.75
N SER A 33 24.21 -21.68 -18.73
CA SER A 33 23.09 -21.55 -17.78
C SER A 33 23.64 -21.74 -16.37
N CYS A 34 23.23 -20.91 -15.42
CA CYS A 34 23.62 -21.12 -14.02
C CYS A 34 23.12 -22.49 -13.54
N GLU A 35 23.99 -23.26 -12.89
CA GLU A 35 23.56 -24.42 -12.12
C GLU A 35 22.89 -23.91 -10.84
N SER A 36 21.57 -24.07 -10.74
CA SER A 36 20.86 -23.80 -9.50
C SER A 36 21.31 -24.85 -8.49
N GLN A 37 21.99 -24.46 -7.41
CA GLN A 37 22.20 -25.38 -6.31
C GLN A 37 20.84 -25.65 -5.65
N PRO A 38 20.41 -26.92 -5.50
CA PRO A 38 19.23 -27.23 -4.72
C PRO A 38 19.50 -26.83 -3.27
N HIS A 39 18.86 -25.75 -2.82
CA HIS A 39 19.00 -25.33 -1.44
C HIS A 39 18.45 -26.42 -0.50
N VAL A 40 19.30 -26.82 0.46
CA VAL A 40 18.87 -27.55 1.64
C VAL A 40 17.94 -26.61 2.40
N VAL A 41 16.65 -26.79 2.22
CA VAL A 41 15.63 -26.17 3.06
C VAL A 41 15.91 -26.67 4.46
N GLU A 42 16.41 -25.81 5.35
CA GLU A 42 16.38 -26.09 6.77
C GLU A 42 14.91 -26.38 7.12
N LYS A 43 14.62 -27.64 7.47
CA LYS A 43 13.33 -28.05 8.04
C LYS A 43 13.25 -27.49 9.46
N THR A 44 13.12 -26.18 9.61
CA THR A 44 12.86 -25.55 10.90
C THR A 44 11.35 -25.40 11.07
N GLY A 45 10.76 -26.24 11.92
CA GLY A 45 9.39 -26.09 12.44
C GLY A 45 8.26 -26.40 11.45
N SER A 46 7.09 -26.76 11.97
CA SER A 46 5.92 -27.14 11.19
C SER A 46 5.39 -25.94 10.40
N THR A 47 5.63 -25.90 9.09
CA THR A 47 5.10 -24.89 8.15
C THR A 47 3.58 -24.74 8.20
N SER A 48 2.86 -25.70 8.79
CA SER A 48 1.41 -25.63 9.00
C SER A 48 0.97 -24.62 10.06
N GLN A 49 1.88 -24.16 10.94
CA GLN A 49 1.53 -23.26 12.06
C GLN A 49 1.21 -21.83 11.57
N ASN A 50 1.91 -21.33 10.55
CA ASN A 50 1.73 -19.96 10.06
C ASN A 50 0.50 -19.76 9.16
N LEU A 51 -0.14 -20.86 8.73
CA LEU A 51 -1.39 -20.84 7.99
C LEU A 51 -2.58 -20.33 8.81
N VAL A 52 -2.41 -20.02 10.10
CA VAL A 52 -3.41 -19.30 10.90
C VAL A 52 -3.67 -17.89 10.35
N PHE A 53 -2.67 -17.27 9.71
CA PHE A 53 -2.76 -15.93 9.12
C PHE A 53 -2.99 -15.93 7.61
N ALA A 54 -3.00 -17.09 6.96
CA ALA A 54 -3.19 -17.16 5.52
C ALA A 54 -4.57 -16.63 5.14
N ASP A 55 -4.65 -15.77 4.11
CA ASP A 55 -5.91 -15.32 3.55
C ASP A 55 -6.77 -16.52 3.12
N LEU A 56 -8.08 -16.30 2.96
CA LEU A 56 -9.01 -17.38 2.61
C LEU A 56 -8.68 -17.96 1.22
N THR A 57 -8.79 -19.29 1.08
CA THR A 57 -8.70 -19.90 -0.25
C THR A 57 -9.99 -19.64 -1.05
N PRO A 58 -9.95 -19.72 -2.40
CA PRO A 58 -11.16 -19.64 -3.22
C PRO A 58 -12.25 -20.62 -2.79
N GLU A 59 -11.87 -21.84 -2.40
CA GLU A 59 -12.80 -22.85 -1.92
C GLU A 59 -13.46 -22.43 -0.60
N GLU A 60 -12.68 -21.91 0.36
CA GLU A 60 -13.20 -21.41 1.63
C GLU A 60 -14.21 -20.26 1.41
N MET A 61 -13.87 -19.30 0.54
CA MET A 61 -14.76 -18.19 0.17
C MET A 61 -16.08 -18.69 -0.45
N VAL A 62 -16.02 -19.68 -1.35
CA VAL A 62 -17.22 -20.29 -1.96
C VAL A 62 -18.08 -20.98 -0.91
N GLN A 63 -17.49 -21.66 0.07
CA GLN A 63 -18.23 -22.32 1.14
C GLN A 63 -18.91 -21.31 2.07
N VAL A 64 -18.26 -20.17 2.38
CA VAL A 64 -18.87 -19.08 3.15
C VAL A 64 -20.09 -18.52 2.42
N VAL A 65 -19.96 -18.21 1.12
CA VAL A 65 -21.09 -17.70 0.31
C VAL A 65 -22.25 -18.69 0.29
N ARG A 66 -21.98 -19.98 0.00
CA ARG A 66 -23.01 -21.03 -0.03
C ARG A 66 -23.71 -21.18 1.31
N TYR A 67 -22.95 -21.14 2.40
CA TYR A 67 -23.48 -21.23 3.75
C TYR A 67 -24.43 -20.05 4.03
N LEU A 68 -23.99 -18.81 3.78
CA LEU A 68 -24.80 -17.61 4.05
C LEU A 68 -26.08 -17.59 3.21
N GLN A 69 -26.00 -17.95 1.92
CA GLN A 69 -27.17 -18.09 1.04
C GLN A 69 -28.17 -19.14 1.54
N GLY A 70 -27.69 -20.23 2.14
CA GLY A 70 -28.54 -21.32 2.64
C GLY A 70 -29.07 -21.12 4.06
N LYS A 71 -28.47 -20.25 4.87
CA LYS A 71 -28.74 -20.17 6.32
C LYS A 71 -29.30 -18.84 6.81
N LEU A 72 -29.12 -17.73 6.10
CA LEU A 72 -29.62 -16.42 6.57
C LEU A 72 -31.14 -16.24 6.41
N GLY A 73 -31.81 -17.07 5.61
CA GLY A 73 -33.26 -16.98 5.40
C GLY A 73 -33.71 -15.76 4.59
N VAL A 74 -32.77 -15.03 3.98
CA VAL A 74 -33.04 -13.91 3.07
C VAL A 74 -32.47 -14.19 1.68
N GLN A 75 -33.04 -13.57 0.65
CA GLN A 75 -32.49 -13.65 -0.70
C GLN A 75 -31.26 -12.73 -0.81
N LEU A 76 -30.09 -13.29 -1.14
CA LEU A 76 -28.87 -12.54 -1.40
C LEU A 76 -28.64 -12.41 -2.90
N VAL A 77 -28.69 -11.18 -3.40
CA VAL A 77 -28.36 -10.82 -4.79
C VAL A 77 -26.84 -10.72 -4.93
N ASP A 78 -26.35 -10.98 -6.14
CA ASP A 78 -24.96 -10.74 -6.47
C ASP A 78 -24.69 -9.23 -6.47
N ALA A 79 -23.76 -8.77 -5.61
CA ALA A 79 -23.46 -7.36 -5.41
C ALA A 79 -23.04 -6.62 -6.69
N SER A 80 -22.45 -7.34 -7.67
CA SER A 80 -22.09 -6.80 -8.99
C SER A 80 -23.27 -6.27 -9.80
N ARG A 81 -24.50 -6.61 -9.42
CA ARG A 81 -25.76 -6.18 -10.06
C ARG A 81 -26.84 -5.77 -9.07
N ALA A 82 -26.49 -5.64 -7.80
CA ALA A 82 -27.44 -5.30 -6.75
C ALA A 82 -27.93 -3.85 -6.91
N LYS A 83 -29.21 -3.64 -6.63
CA LYS A 83 -29.77 -2.31 -6.40
C LYS A 83 -29.53 -1.91 -4.94
N PRO A 84 -29.58 -0.61 -4.60
CA PRO A 84 -29.47 -0.16 -3.21
C PRO A 84 -30.48 -0.83 -2.26
N SER A 85 -31.65 -1.21 -2.77
CA SER A 85 -32.73 -1.88 -2.04
C SER A 85 -32.57 -3.40 -1.92
N ASP A 86 -31.53 -4.02 -2.49
CA ASP A 86 -31.32 -5.47 -2.40
C ASP A 86 -30.53 -5.85 -1.14
N ASN A 87 -30.58 -7.13 -0.77
CA ASN A 87 -29.64 -7.71 0.18
C ASN A 87 -28.47 -8.36 -0.58
N CYS A 88 -27.23 -8.13 -0.18
CA CYS A 88 -26.07 -8.74 -0.84
C CYS A 88 -24.88 -8.95 0.10
N ILE A 89 -23.97 -9.85 -0.29
CA ILE A 89 -22.66 -9.99 0.34
C ILE A 89 -21.73 -8.96 -0.32
N ALA A 90 -21.27 -7.97 0.45
CA ALA A 90 -20.36 -6.93 -0.04
C ALA A 90 -18.91 -7.41 -0.08
N SER A 91 -18.47 -8.15 0.93
CA SER A 91 -17.12 -8.76 0.94
C SER A 91 -17.02 -9.93 1.91
N VAL A 92 -16.01 -10.78 1.70
CA VAL A 92 -15.60 -11.83 2.62
C VAL A 92 -14.06 -11.78 2.75
N ASP A 93 -13.57 -11.63 3.97
CA ASP A 93 -12.15 -11.58 4.32
C ASP A 93 -11.84 -12.58 5.45
N LEU A 94 -10.57 -12.87 5.71
CA LEU A 94 -10.13 -13.66 6.87
C LEU A 94 -10.50 -12.94 8.17
N GLN A 95 -11.21 -13.62 9.08
CA GLN A 95 -11.29 -13.19 10.46
C GLN A 95 -10.01 -13.62 11.18
N VAL A 96 -9.11 -12.68 11.44
CA VAL A 96 -7.87 -12.95 12.18
C VAL A 96 -8.25 -13.39 13.61
N PRO A 97 -7.76 -14.52 14.12
CA PRO A 97 -8.08 -14.98 15.47
C PRO A 97 -7.47 -14.06 16.53
N ALA A 98 -8.00 -14.14 17.76
CA ALA A 98 -7.50 -13.36 18.89
C ALA A 98 -6.01 -13.64 19.16
N LYS A 99 -5.22 -12.59 19.41
CA LYS A 99 -3.75 -12.70 19.60
C LYS A 99 -3.41 -13.71 20.68
N ALA A 100 -4.11 -13.69 21.80
CA ALA A 100 -3.88 -14.60 22.91
C ALA A 100 -4.06 -16.09 22.53
N GLU A 101 -5.01 -16.42 21.65
CA GLU A 101 -5.22 -17.79 21.16
C GLU A 101 -4.12 -18.21 20.19
N VAL A 102 -3.74 -17.29 19.28
CA VAL A 102 -2.67 -17.52 18.31
C VAL A 102 -1.33 -17.72 19.02
N LEU A 103 -0.98 -16.88 20.00
CA LEU A 103 0.26 -17.03 20.76
C LEU A 103 0.30 -18.35 21.55
N ARG A 104 -0.84 -18.77 22.11
CA ARG A 104 -0.94 -20.08 22.78
C ARG A 104 -0.68 -21.24 21.81
N PHE A 105 -1.13 -21.13 20.57
CA PHE A 105 -0.87 -22.12 19.51
C PHE A 105 0.58 -22.10 19.02
N LEU A 106 1.10 -20.92 18.67
CA LEU A 106 2.43 -20.76 18.08
C LEU A 106 3.55 -21.04 19.08
N ASP A 107 3.42 -20.52 20.30
CA ASP A 107 4.50 -20.55 21.30
C ASP A 107 4.21 -21.53 22.46
N GLY A 108 2.93 -21.76 22.77
CA GLY A 108 2.51 -22.56 23.93
C GLY A 108 2.13 -24.01 23.64
N GLY A 109 2.19 -24.46 22.38
CA GLY A 109 1.75 -25.81 21.98
C GLY A 109 0.25 -26.06 22.13
N GLY A 110 -0.56 -24.99 22.23
CA GLY A 110 -2.02 -25.05 22.32
C GLY A 110 -2.67 -25.54 21.02
N ALA A 111 -3.99 -25.72 21.06
CA ALA A 111 -4.76 -26.07 19.87
C ALA A 111 -4.77 -24.91 18.86
N ARG A 112 -4.80 -25.25 17.57
CA ARG A 112 -4.97 -24.26 16.49
C ARG A 112 -6.32 -23.54 16.67
N PRO A 113 -6.36 -22.18 16.67
CA PRO A 113 -7.62 -21.44 16.75
C PRO A 113 -8.55 -21.79 15.59
N PRO A 114 -9.87 -21.69 15.77
CA PRO A 114 -10.82 -21.89 14.68
C PRO A 114 -10.51 -20.92 13.55
N ARG A 115 -10.51 -21.44 12.32
CA ARG A 115 -10.36 -20.61 11.12
C ARG A 115 -11.74 -20.09 10.73
N GLU A 116 -11.89 -18.78 10.68
CA GLU A 116 -13.18 -18.11 10.47
C GLU A 116 -13.05 -17.04 9.38
N ALA A 117 -14.18 -16.66 8.78
CA ALA A 117 -14.27 -15.58 7.81
C ALA A 117 -15.11 -14.43 8.37
N LEU A 118 -14.73 -13.19 8.06
CA LEU A 118 -15.53 -11.99 8.29
C LEU A 118 -16.29 -11.66 7.00
N ALA A 119 -17.62 -11.77 7.02
CA ALA A 119 -18.48 -11.43 5.90
C ALA A 119 -19.23 -10.12 6.18
N VAL A 120 -19.11 -9.15 5.27
CA VAL A 120 -19.84 -7.88 5.32
C VAL A 120 -21.07 -7.98 4.42
N LEU A 121 -22.26 -7.76 4.97
CA LEU A 121 -23.51 -7.85 4.24
C LEU A 121 -24.26 -6.52 4.28
N TYR A 122 -24.86 -6.18 3.13
CA TYR A 122 -25.77 -5.06 3.00
C TYR A 122 -27.18 -5.63 3.00
N PHE A 123 -28.02 -5.16 3.92
CA PHE A 123 -29.42 -5.51 3.99
C PHE A 123 -30.30 -4.32 3.58
N GLY A 124 -30.49 -4.12 2.28
CA GLY A 124 -31.36 -3.07 1.73
C GLY A 124 -32.84 -3.42 1.69
N ASN A 125 -33.18 -4.72 1.60
CA ASN A 125 -34.54 -5.21 1.38
C ASN A 125 -35.25 -5.51 2.71
N GLN A 126 -35.35 -4.51 3.58
CA GLN A 126 -36.04 -4.62 4.86
C GLN A 126 -36.51 -3.24 5.37
N PRO A 127 -37.44 -3.18 6.34
CA PRO A 127 -37.96 -1.90 6.84
C PRO A 127 -36.93 -0.97 7.48
N ASP A 128 -35.89 -1.53 8.11
CA ASP A 128 -34.76 -0.81 8.72
C ASP A 128 -33.44 -1.28 8.07
N PRO A 129 -33.09 -0.76 6.88
CA PRO A 129 -31.88 -1.16 6.17
C PRO A 129 -30.62 -0.97 7.03
N ASN A 130 -29.70 -1.92 6.97
CA ASN A 130 -28.44 -1.84 7.74
C ASN A 130 -27.30 -2.61 7.09
N VAL A 131 -26.10 -2.38 7.62
CA VAL A 131 -24.91 -3.18 7.32
C VAL A 131 -24.62 -4.08 8.51
N THR A 132 -24.33 -5.34 8.23
CA THR A 132 -24.02 -6.35 9.26
C THR A 132 -22.72 -7.06 8.95
N GLU A 133 -21.88 -7.22 9.98
CA GLU A 133 -20.68 -8.04 9.93
C GLU A 133 -20.93 -9.39 10.62
N TYR A 134 -20.78 -10.47 9.86
CA TYR A 134 -20.87 -11.83 10.37
C TYR A 134 -19.50 -12.49 10.44
N VAL A 135 -19.17 -13.07 11.59
CA VAL A 135 -18.10 -14.06 11.68
C VAL A 135 -18.67 -15.44 11.35
N VAL A 136 -18.15 -16.09 10.31
CA VAL A 136 -18.64 -17.37 9.76
C VAL A 136 -17.58 -18.45 9.94
N GLY A 137 -17.96 -19.60 10.51
CA GLY A 137 -16.99 -20.67 10.78
C GLY A 137 -17.59 -21.99 11.29
N PRO A 138 -16.75 -22.98 11.60
CA PRO A 138 -15.33 -23.02 11.25
C PRO A 138 -15.13 -23.39 9.78
N LEU A 139 -14.03 -22.95 9.16
CA LEU A 139 -13.64 -23.32 7.80
C LEU A 139 -12.89 -24.67 7.78
N PRO A 140 -12.98 -25.46 6.68
CA PRO A 140 -13.60 -25.13 5.37
C PRO A 140 -15.10 -25.44 5.26
N THR A 141 -15.73 -26.01 6.30
CA THR A 141 -17.16 -26.39 6.28
C THR A 141 -17.93 -25.58 7.33
N PRO A 142 -18.36 -24.34 7.01
CA PRO A 142 -19.06 -23.48 7.96
C PRO A 142 -20.28 -24.15 8.59
N ALA A 143 -20.41 -23.99 9.90
CA ALA A 143 -21.53 -24.51 10.68
C ALA A 143 -22.32 -23.40 11.38
N TYR A 144 -21.67 -22.29 11.74
CA TYR A 144 -22.27 -21.14 12.41
C TYR A 144 -21.93 -19.83 11.70
N HIS A 145 -22.73 -18.82 11.99
CA HIS A 145 -22.40 -17.41 11.81
C HIS A 145 -22.81 -16.65 13.09
N ARG A 146 -22.08 -15.58 13.41
CA ARG A 146 -22.36 -14.71 14.55
C ARG A 146 -22.33 -13.27 14.10
N ASP A 147 -23.38 -12.50 14.37
CA ASP A 147 -23.37 -11.06 14.16
C ASP A 147 -22.43 -10.43 15.19
N VAL A 148 -21.38 -9.77 14.73
CA VAL A 148 -20.40 -9.08 15.59
C VAL A 148 -20.53 -7.56 15.52
N THR A 149 -21.49 -7.03 14.77
CA THR A 149 -21.63 -5.59 14.48
C THR A 149 -21.77 -4.77 15.74
N VAL A 150 -22.72 -5.15 16.62
CA VAL A 150 -22.99 -4.41 17.87
C VAL A 150 -21.86 -4.59 18.88
N GLN A 151 -21.27 -5.79 18.95
CA GLN A 151 -20.12 -6.04 19.82
C GLN A 151 -18.91 -5.18 19.42
N LYS A 152 -18.67 -5.07 18.10
CA LYS A 152 -17.51 -4.37 17.54
C LYS A 152 -17.65 -2.85 17.57
N TYR A 153 -18.84 -2.32 17.34
CA TYR A 153 -19.07 -0.87 17.16
C TYR A 153 -19.96 -0.23 18.22
N GLY A 154 -20.44 -1.00 19.21
CA GLY A 154 -21.38 -0.51 20.24
C GLY A 154 -22.80 -0.22 19.74
N GLY A 155 -23.11 -0.53 18.47
CA GLY A 155 -24.40 -0.27 17.85
C GLY A 155 -24.53 -0.85 16.44
N LYS A 156 -25.71 -0.69 15.82
CA LYS A 156 -25.92 -1.02 14.39
C LYS A 156 -25.13 -0.05 13.51
N VAL A 157 -24.72 -0.51 12.32
CA VAL A 157 -24.16 0.37 11.28
C VAL A 157 -25.30 0.84 10.36
N PRO A 158 -25.62 2.15 10.34
CA PRO A 158 -26.65 2.69 9.46
C PRO A 158 -26.32 2.47 7.98
N TYR A 159 -27.35 2.20 7.17
CA TYR A 159 -27.15 1.78 5.78
C TYR A 159 -26.51 2.82 4.87
N HIS A 160 -26.65 4.11 5.18
CA HIS A 160 -26.00 5.19 4.42
C HIS A 160 -24.47 5.19 4.57
N ARG A 161 -23.92 4.52 5.58
CA ARG A 161 -22.46 4.41 5.78
C ARG A 161 -21.79 3.38 4.89
N ARG A 162 -22.56 2.51 4.25
CA ARG A 162 -22.02 1.44 3.38
C ARG A 162 -21.19 2.05 2.24
N PRO A 163 -19.99 1.52 1.91
CA PRO A 163 -19.32 1.81 0.65
C PRO A 163 -20.25 1.65 -0.56
N MET A 164 -20.14 2.54 -1.54
CA MET A 164 -20.87 2.42 -2.81
C MET A 164 -20.38 1.17 -3.54
N LEU A 165 -21.32 0.34 -4.02
CA LEU A 165 -21.00 -0.80 -4.86
C LEU A 165 -20.62 -0.32 -6.28
N GLY A 166 -19.83 -1.10 -7.02
CA GLY A 166 -19.60 -0.88 -8.45
C GLY A 166 -20.91 -0.74 -9.25
N SER A 167 -21.90 -1.58 -8.93
CA SER A 167 -23.25 -1.48 -9.50
C SER A 167 -23.98 -0.17 -9.16
N GLU A 168 -23.74 0.41 -7.99
CA GLU A 168 -24.29 1.72 -7.60
C GLU A 168 -23.61 2.85 -8.40
N TYR A 169 -22.29 2.78 -8.62
CA TYR A 169 -21.59 3.72 -9.51
C TYR A 169 -22.12 3.66 -10.95
N GLU A 170 -22.33 2.46 -11.50
CA GLU A 170 -22.91 2.27 -12.84
C GLU A 170 -24.33 2.85 -12.94
N GLN A 171 -25.16 2.64 -11.92
CA GLN A 171 -26.51 3.19 -11.86
C GLN A 171 -26.51 4.72 -11.80
N VAL A 172 -25.58 5.33 -11.05
CA VAL A 172 -25.47 6.79 -11.03
C VAL A 172 -24.94 7.33 -12.35
N GLY A 173 -23.99 6.64 -13.00
CA GLY A 173 -23.55 6.96 -14.36
C GLY A 173 -24.73 6.98 -15.34
N ALA A 174 -25.55 5.92 -15.33
CA ALA A 174 -26.75 5.86 -16.15
C ALA A 174 -27.74 7.00 -15.83
N PHE A 175 -27.92 7.36 -14.55
CA PHE A 175 -28.75 8.51 -14.15
C PHE A 175 -28.22 9.83 -14.70
N LEU A 176 -26.90 10.06 -14.62
CA LEU A 176 -26.26 11.26 -15.16
C LEU A 176 -26.50 11.37 -16.66
N GLU A 177 -26.28 10.29 -17.41
CA GLU A 177 -26.41 10.30 -18.87
C GLU A 177 -27.86 10.42 -19.34
N THR A 178 -28.78 9.67 -18.72
CA THR A 178 -30.16 9.52 -19.22
C THR A 178 -31.13 10.55 -18.64
N VAL A 179 -30.85 11.09 -17.46
CA VAL A 179 -31.74 12.05 -16.77
C VAL A 179 -31.09 13.42 -16.68
N ALA A 180 -29.91 13.53 -16.08
CA ALA A 180 -29.29 14.84 -15.85
C ALA A 180 -28.88 15.51 -17.18
N PHE A 181 -28.17 14.78 -18.04
CA PHE A 181 -27.61 15.32 -19.27
C PHE A 181 -28.69 15.53 -20.35
N ALA A 182 -29.71 14.65 -20.38
CA ALA A 182 -30.88 14.83 -21.24
C ALA A 182 -31.63 16.16 -20.99
N ALA A 183 -31.47 16.77 -19.82
CA ALA A 183 -32.08 18.05 -19.47
C ALA A 183 -31.32 19.29 -19.98
N ALA A 184 -30.12 19.14 -20.54
CA ALA A 184 -29.34 20.23 -21.16
C ALA A 184 -28.74 19.85 -22.53
N PRO A 185 -29.59 19.47 -23.50
CA PRO A 185 -29.12 18.86 -24.75
C PRO A 185 -28.35 19.85 -25.65
N THR A 186 -28.79 21.11 -25.74
CA THR A 186 -28.12 22.10 -26.60
C THR A 186 -26.77 22.48 -26.01
N PHE A 187 -26.71 22.75 -24.70
CA PHE A 187 -25.47 23.05 -24.01
C PHE A 187 -24.44 21.92 -24.17
N LEU A 188 -24.81 20.67 -23.87
CA LEU A 188 -23.86 19.54 -23.96
C LEU A 188 -23.38 19.29 -25.39
N LYS A 189 -24.27 19.41 -26.38
CA LYS A 189 -23.93 19.21 -27.79
C LYS A 189 -22.98 20.30 -28.30
N GLU A 190 -23.25 21.57 -28.02
CA GLU A 190 -22.48 22.68 -28.59
C GLU A 190 -21.18 22.94 -27.82
N VAL A 191 -21.20 22.78 -26.50
CA VAL A 191 -20.05 23.06 -25.62
C VAL A 191 -19.11 21.86 -25.50
N PHE A 192 -19.62 20.65 -25.33
CA PHE A 192 -18.80 19.44 -25.12
C PHE A 192 -18.77 18.49 -26.31
N GLU A 193 -19.53 18.76 -27.37
CA GLU A 193 -19.70 17.82 -28.49
C GLU A 193 -20.15 16.44 -27.99
N TYR A 194 -21.01 16.44 -26.96
CA TYR A 194 -21.40 15.24 -26.24
C TYR A 194 -22.06 14.21 -27.15
N ASP A 195 -21.53 12.98 -27.13
CA ASP A 195 -21.97 11.86 -27.96
C ASP A 195 -22.32 10.60 -27.15
N SER A 196 -22.53 10.75 -25.83
CA SER A 196 -22.70 9.68 -24.83
C SER A 196 -21.45 8.84 -24.51
N THR A 197 -20.37 8.98 -25.25
CA THR A 197 -19.16 8.17 -25.07
C THR A 197 -17.92 8.99 -24.72
N ASN A 198 -17.95 10.29 -25.00
CA ASN A 198 -16.80 11.19 -24.90
C ASN A 198 -16.58 11.84 -23.53
N VAL A 199 -17.36 11.49 -22.50
CA VAL A 199 -17.20 11.98 -21.13
C VAL A 199 -17.05 10.84 -20.12
N ALA A 200 -16.33 11.12 -19.05
CA ALA A 200 -16.14 10.22 -17.92
C ALA A 200 -16.41 10.97 -16.61
N PHE A 201 -16.74 10.23 -15.55
CA PHE A 201 -17.10 10.79 -14.26
C PHE A 201 -16.18 10.29 -13.16
N GLU A 202 -15.78 11.19 -12.26
CA GLU A 202 -15.14 10.82 -11.00
C GLU A 202 -16.05 11.22 -9.83
N THR A 203 -16.25 10.31 -8.88
CA THR A 203 -17.14 10.54 -7.73
C THR A 203 -16.35 11.06 -6.54
N MET A 204 -16.77 12.20 -6.00
CA MET A 204 -16.15 12.78 -4.81
C MET A 204 -16.77 12.22 -3.52
N ALA A 205 -15.95 12.11 -2.48
CA ALA A 205 -16.35 11.69 -1.15
C ALA A 205 -15.73 12.62 -0.08
N PRO A 206 -16.36 12.83 1.09
CA PRO A 206 -17.58 12.19 1.60
C PRO A 206 -18.86 12.64 0.88
N HIS A 207 -19.94 11.88 1.06
CA HIS A 207 -21.18 12.05 0.31
C HIS A 207 -22.18 12.97 1.02
N GLY A 208 -21.80 14.21 1.32
CA GLY A 208 -22.71 15.19 1.93
C GLY A 208 -22.01 16.20 2.83
N LEU A 209 -22.77 16.83 3.74
CA LEU A 209 -22.26 17.81 4.70
C LEU A 209 -22.61 17.49 6.16
N ARG A 210 -23.36 16.43 6.41
CA ARG A 210 -23.77 15.94 7.74
C ARG A 210 -24.08 14.45 7.71
N SER A 211 -24.13 13.82 8.88
CA SER A 211 -24.52 12.40 9.00
C SER A 211 -25.89 12.14 8.38
N GLY A 212 -26.01 11.01 7.69
CA GLY A 212 -27.22 10.58 6.97
C GLY A 212 -27.32 11.10 5.54
N ASP A 213 -26.54 12.12 5.16
CA ASP A 213 -26.50 12.55 3.76
C ASP A 213 -25.86 11.45 2.89
N ARG A 214 -26.33 11.35 1.64
CA ARG A 214 -25.73 10.53 0.59
C ARG A 214 -25.85 11.24 -0.76
N LYS A 215 -25.15 12.37 -0.85
CA LYS A 215 -25.10 13.29 -1.99
C LYS A 215 -23.67 13.44 -2.47
N SER A 216 -23.39 13.10 -3.73
CA SER A 216 -22.02 13.13 -4.26
C SER A 216 -21.87 14.12 -5.40
N TRP A 217 -20.77 14.86 -5.38
CA TRP A 217 -20.30 15.58 -6.56
C TRP A 217 -19.68 14.60 -7.54
N PHE A 218 -20.11 14.69 -8.80
CA PHE A 218 -19.52 14.00 -9.94
C PHE A 218 -18.82 15.02 -10.81
N ILE A 219 -17.49 14.93 -10.90
CA ILE A 219 -16.69 15.78 -11.76
C ILE A 219 -16.67 15.16 -13.16
N VAL A 220 -16.94 15.98 -14.19
CA VAL A 220 -16.98 15.54 -15.58
C VAL A 220 -15.64 15.81 -16.26
N PHE A 221 -15.13 14.78 -16.94
CA PHE A 221 -13.88 14.80 -17.70
C PHE A 221 -14.12 14.35 -19.14
N GLN A 222 -13.15 14.60 -20.03
CA GLN A 222 -13.14 13.94 -21.34
C GLN A 222 -12.76 12.46 -21.19
N ASN A 223 -13.49 11.56 -21.84
CA ASN A 223 -13.22 10.11 -21.79
C ASN A 223 -12.04 9.73 -22.70
N VAL A 224 -10.83 9.93 -22.20
CA VAL A 224 -9.57 9.63 -22.89
C VAL A 224 -8.59 8.94 -21.93
N SER A 225 -7.50 8.38 -22.45
CA SER A 225 -6.44 7.80 -21.59
C SER A 225 -5.94 8.83 -20.57
N GLY A 226 -5.98 8.49 -19.28
CA GLY A 226 -5.61 9.43 -18.22
C GLY A 226 -6.62 10.56 -18.02
N PHE A 227 -7.93 10.29 -18.16
CA PHE A 227 -9.01 11.28 -18.09
C PHE A 227 -8.98 12.18 -16.85
N PHE A 228 -8.39 11.73 -15.73
CA PHE A 228 -8.27 12.48 -14.46
C PHE A 228 -7.65 13.88 -14.59
N VAL A 229 -6.92 14.16 -15.68
CA VAL A 229 -6.31 15.47 -15.96
C VAL A 229 -6.97 16.24 -17.12
N HIS A 230 -8.15 15.81 -17.58
CA HIS A 230 -8.94 16.43 -18.65
C HIS A 230 -10.30 16.99 -18.19
N PRO A 231 -10.36 17.86 -17.17
CA PRO A 231 -11.62 18.37 -16.65
C PRO A 231 -12.31 19.28 -17.69
N VAL A 232 -13.64 19.19 -17.78
CA VAL A 232 -14.43 20.02 -18.73
C VAL A 232 -15.18 21.19 -18.07
N GLY A 233 -15.02 21.33 -16.75
CA GLY A 233 -15.59 22.43 -15.97
C GLY A 233 -17.03 22.22 -15.53
N LEU A 234 -17.66 21.09 -15.85
CA LEU A 234 -18.97 20.68 -15.35
C LEU A 234 -18.82 19.75 -14.14
N GLU A 235 -19.55 20.03 -13.08
CA GLU A 235 -19.73 19.15 -11.93
C GLU A 235 -21.21 19.06 -11.55
N VAL A 236 -21.67 17.86 -11.20
CA VAL A 236 -23.09 17.60 -10.89
C VAL A 236 -23.20 16.98 -9.51
N LEU A 237 -23.97 17.60 -8.62
CA LEU A 237 -24.29 17.06 -7.31
C LEU A 237 -25.56 16.21 -7.41
N VAL A 238 -25.42 14.90 -7.20
CA VAL A 238 -26.53 13.94 -7.26
C VAL A 238 -26.91 13.49 -5.85
N ASP A 239 -28.19 13.55 -5.53
CA ASP A 239 -28.76 12.89 -4.35
C ASP A 239 -29.14 11.45 -4.73
N HIS A 240 -28.39 10.50 -4.18
CA HIS A 240 -28.58 9.06 -4.35
C HIS A 240 -28.89 8.37 -3.01
N SER A 241 -29.48 9.11 -2.07
CA SER A 241 -29.83 8.62 -0.73
C SER A 241 -30.99 7.62 -0.73
N SER A 242 -31.95 7.79 -1.66
CA SER A 242 -33.09 6.88 -1.79
C SER A 242 -32.64 5.49 -2.25
N LEU A 243 -33.22 4.45 -1.65
CA LEU A 243 -33.04 3.07 -2.13
C LEU A 243 -33.81 2.77 -3.41
N ASP A 244 -34.78 3.62 -3.73
CA ASP A 244 -35.45 3.68 -5.03
C ASP A 244 -34.73 4.68 -5.93
N ILE A 245 -34.04 4.14 -6.94
CA ILE A 245 -33.27 4.86 -7.95
C ILE A 245 -34.12 5.91 -8.69
N SER A 246 -35.44 5.66 -8.84
CA SER A 246 -36.34 6.60 -9.52
C SER A 246 -36.53 7.93 -8.77
N GLN A 247 -36.18 7.95 -7.48
CA GLN A 247 -36.24 9.15 -6.63
C GLN A 247 -34.91 9.91 -6.58
N TRP A 248 -33.87 9.44 -7.28
CA TRP A 248 -32.61 10.17 -7.37
C TRP A 248 -32.79 11.48 -8.12
N ALA A 249 -32.03 12.50 -7.71
CA ALA A 249 -32.22 13.85 -8.24
C ALA A 249 -30.90 14.62 -8.34
N VAL A 250 -30.82 15.51 -9.34
CA VAL A 250 -29.79 16.54 -9.40
C VAL A 250 -30.11 17.61 -8.35
N SER A 251 -29.24 17.74 -7.35
CA SER A 251 -29.38 18.74 -6.29
C SER A 251 -28.78 20.09 -6.66
N ARG A 252 -27.65 20.08 -7.37
CA ARG A 252 -26.92 21.26 -7.84
C ARG A 252 -26.09 20.93 -9.07
N VAL A 253 -25.82 21.97 -9.85
CA VAL A 253 -24.90 21.91 -10.99
C VAL A 253 -23.92 23.06 -10.87
N PHE A 254 -22.67 22.81 -11.23
CA PHE A 254 -21.62 23.81 -11.30
C PHE A 254 -20.99 23.77 -12.69
N TYR A 255 -20.88 24.92 -13.34
CA TYR A 255 -20.13 25.05 -14.58
C TYR A 255 -19.29 26.32 -14.60
N ASN A 256 -17.98 26.17 -14.84
CA ASN A 256 -17.03 27.27 -15.06
C ASN A 256 -17.15 28.41 -14.02
N GLY A 257 -17.16 28.07 -12.73
CA GLY A 257 -17.24 29.05 -11.64
C GLY A 257 -18.63 29.53 -11.27
N GLN A 258 -19.68 29.01 -11.89
CA GLN A 258 -21.07 29.42 -11.63
C GLN A 258 -21.94 28.24 -11.20
N TYR A 259 -22.81 28.49 -10.23
CA TYR A 259 -23.78 27.51 -9.74
C TYR A 259 -25.13 27.67 -10.40
N TYR A 260 -25.76 26.52 -10.67
CA TYR A 260 -27.10 26.37 -11.17
C TYR A 260 -27.89 25.45 -10.22
N ARG A 261 -29.20 25.60 -10.21
CA ARG A 261 -30.13 24.76 -9.45
C ARG A 261 -30.14 23.34 -9.99
N ASP A 262 -30.21 23.20 -11.30
CA ASP A 262 -30.32 21.95 -12.04
C ASP A 262 -29.79 22.13 -13.47
N MET A 263 -29.77 21.05 -14.26
CA MET A 263 -29.33 21.07 -15.66
C MET A 263 -30.29 21.86 -16.56
N VAL A 264 -31.59 21.95 -16.22
CA VAL A 264 -32.58 22.73 -16.97
C VAL A 264 -32.28 24.23 -16.88
N GLN A 265 -31.88 24.71 -15.69
CA GLN A 265 -31.48 26.10 -15.52
C GLN A 265 -30.18 26.40 -16.28
N LEU A 266 -29.22 25.47 -16.28
CA LEU A 266 -27.98 25.61 -17.06
C LEU A 266 -28.30 25.74 -18.56
N GLU A 267 -29.14 24.84 -19.09
CA GLU A 267 -29.61 24.89 -20.49
C GLU A 267 -30.30 26.23 -20.80
N SER A 268 -31.23 26.66 -19.95
CA SER A 268 -31.95 27.91 -20.15
C SER A 268 -31.01 29.13 -20.11
N ALA A 269 -30.00 29.13 -19.24
CA ALA A 269 -29.02 30.20 -19.18
C ALA A 269 -28.13 30.22 -20.43
N TYR A 270 -27.77 29.03 -20.94
CA TYR A 270 -27.01 28.87 -22.18
C TYR A 270 -27.76 29.39 -23.40
N VAL A 271 -28.99 28.90 -23.63
CA VAL A 271 -29.82 29.30 -24.78
C VAL A 271 -30.12 30.81 -24.78
N GLN A 272 -30.20 31.43 -23.59
CA GLN A 272 -30.41 32.88 -23.45
C GLN A 272 -29.12 33.70 -23.57
N GLY A 273 -27.96 33.08 -23.79
CA GLY A 273 -26.66 33.77 -23.89
C GLY A 273 -26.19 34.39 -22.57
N ARG A 274 -26.65 33.87 -21.42
CA ARG A 274 -26.36 34.41 -20.08
C ARG A 274 -25.15 33.75 -19.39
N ILE A 275 -24.48 32.82 -20.06
CA ILE A 275 -23.35 32.06 -19.55
C ILE A 275 -22.09 32.33 -20.35
N SER A 276 -20.96 32.47 -19.65
CA SER A 276 -19.64 32.51 -20.29
C SER A 276 -19.16 31.08 -20.51
N VAL A 277 -19.15 30.63 -21.76
CA VAL A 277 -18.68 29.30 -22.14
C VAL A 277 -17.17 29.30 -22.38
N GLN A 278 -16.50 28.33 -21.78
CA GLN A 278 -15.11 28.02 -22.09
C GLN A 278 -15.05 26.61 -22.68
N LYS A 279 -15.01 26.54 -24.01
CA LYS A 279 -14.99 25.27 -24.74
C LYS A 279 -13.58 24.67 -24.66
N VAL A 280 -13.46 23.52 -24.02
CA VAL A 280 -12.20 22.77 -23.95
C VAL A 280 -11.97 22.06 -25.28
N ARG A 281 -10.72 22.09 -25.77
CA ARG A 281 -10.34 21.35 -26.98
C ARG A 281 -10.49 19.84 -26.75
N LYS A 282 -11.10 19.14 -27.71
CA LYS A 282 -11.20 17.67 -27.70
C LYS A 282 -9.80 17.05 -27.75
N ALA A 283 -9.49 16.25 -26.73
CA ALA A 283 -8.25 15.47 -26.66
C ALA A 283 -8.35 14.22 -27.54
N PRO A 284 -7.24 13.74 -28.13
CA PRO A 284 -7.22 12.44 -28.80
C PRO A 284 -7.45 11.31 -27.79
N GLN A 285 -7.95 10.16 -28.27
CA GLN A 285 -8.31 9.02 -27.42
C GLN A 285 -7.14 8.51 -26.55
N ASP A 286 -5.90 8.67 -27.01
CA ASP A 286 -4.72 8.28 -26.26
C ASP A 286 -4.23 9.32 -25.24
N GLY A 287 -4.99 10.40 -25.04
CA GLY A 287 -4.82 11.37 -23.96
C GLY A 287 -3.86 12.53 -24.25
N ASP A 288 -3.15 12.53 -25.39
CA ASP A 288 -2.12 13.53 -25.72
C ASP A 288 -1.09 13.71 -24.59
N PHE A 289 -1.18 14.81 -23.82
CA PHE A 289 -0.27 15.12 -22.73
C PHE A 289 -0.38 14.13 -21.56
N SER A 290 -1.53 13.49 -21.36
CA SER A 290 -1.76 12.48 -20.32
C SER A 290 -1.36 11.06 -20.76
N SER A 291 -0.90 10.88 -22.01
CA SER A 291 -0.52 9.57 -22.52
C SER A 291 0.74 9.04 -21.83
N MET A 292 0.69 7.79 -21.36
CA MET A 292 1.85 7.05 -20.85
C MET A 292 2.65 6.35 -21.96
N LYS A 293 2.24 6.49 -23.22
CA LYS A 293 3.00 5.96 -24.36
C LYS A 293 4.38 6.63 -24.40
N PRO A 294 5.47 5.86 -24.53
CA PRO A 294 6.81 6.44 -24.68
C PRO A 294 6.87 7.40 -25.87
N ARG A 295 7.38 8.62 -25.62
CA ARG A 295 7.54 9.66 -26.65
C ARG A 295 8.89 9.60 -27.37
N ALA A 296 9.77 8.72 -26.93
CA ALA A 296 11.09 8.48 -27.49
C ALA A 296 11.27 6.98 -27.78
N PRO A 297 12.05 6.60 -28.80
CA PRO A 297 12.38 5.21 -29.06
C PRO A 297 13.17 4.60 -27.88
N SER A 298 13.07 3.28 -27.72
CA SER A 298 13.86 2.57 -26.73
C SER A 298 15.36 2.79 -26.96
N ALA A 299 16.06 3.20 -25.91
CA ALA A 299 17.51 3.29 -25.89
C ALA A 299 18.14 1.93 -25.53
N ALA A 300 19.41 1.96 -25.10
CA ALA A 300 20.11 0.80 -24.55
C ALA A 300 19.37 0.19 -23.35
N LEU A 301 19.61 -1.10 -23.11
CA LEU A 301 19.00 -1.83 -21.98
C LEU A 301 19.42 -1.21 -20.65
N PHE A 302 18.45 -1.02 -19.76
CA PHE A 302 18.70 -0.63 -18.37
C PHE A 302 19.33 -1.79 -17.57
N PRO A 303 20.01 -1.52 -16.44
CA PRO A 303 20.61 -2.56 -15.62
C PRO A 303 19.59 -3.60 -15.14
N LEU A 304 19.96 -4.88 -15.24
CA LEU A 304 19.15 -6.00 -14.76
C LEU A 304 19.78 -6.61 -13.51
N GLN A 305 19.02 -6.68 -12.43
CA GLN A 305 19.41 -7.44 -11.24
C GLN A 305 18.99 -8.91 -11.40
N TYR A 306 19.86 -9.82 -10.98
CA TYR A 306 19.57 -11.25 -10.90
C TYR A 306 20.39 -11.91 -9.79
N GLU A 307 19.99 -13.13 -9.40
CA GLU A 307 20.63 -13.94 -8.37
C GLU A 307 21.37 -15.11 -9.05
N PRO A 308 22.73 -15.07 -9.15
CA PRO A 308 23.48 -16.04 -9.95
C PRO A 308 23.32 -17.50 -9.51
N GLN A 309 23.03 -17.74 -8.23
CA GLN A 309 22.86 -19.08 -7.67
C GLN A 309 21.39 -19.38 -7.29
N GLY A 310 20.46 -18.55 -7.76
CA GLY A 310 19.04 -18.61 -7.41
C GLY A 310 18.67 -17.85 -6.13
N PRO A 311 17.37 -17.81 -5.79
CA PRO A 311 16.86 -17.06 -4.64
C PRO A 311 17.45 -17.48 -3.31
N ARG A 312 17.87 -16.50 -2.49
CA ARG A 312 18.35 -16.73 -1.10
C ARG A 312 17.24 -16.65 -0.04
N TYR A 313 16.00 -16.62 -0.51
CA TYR A 313 14.78 -16.64 0.29
C TYR A 313 13.89 -17.77 -0.20
N SER A 314 12.95 -18.20 0.65
CA SER A 314 11.94 -19.17 0.27
C SER A 314 10.55 -18.65 0.63
N VAL A 315 9.61 -18.87 -0.28
CA VAL A 315 8.19 -18.57 -0.07
C VAL A 315 7.42 -19.88 -0.16
N ARG A 316 6.62 -20.19 0.85
CA ARG A 316 5.73 -21.35 0.86
C ARG A 316 4.38 -20.91 1.42
N ASP A 317 3.34 -21.06 0.61
CA ASP A 317 2.02 -20.50 0.90
C ASP A 317 2.14 -19.00 1.23
N ASN A 318 1.80 -18.60 2.46
CA ASN A 318 1.94 -17.23 2.94
C ASN A 318 3.14 -17.01 3.87
N HIS A 319 4.07 -17.97 3.97
CA HIS A 319 5.22 -17.92 4.86
C HIS A 319 6.52 -17.65 4.09
N VAL A 320 7.36 -16.80 4.65
CA VAL A 320 8.62 -16.35 4.05
C VAL A 320 9.77 -16.60 5.01
N LEU A 321 10.85 -17.16 4.46
CA LEU A 321 12.14 -17.30 5.14
C LEU A 321 13.22 -16.58 4.34
N PHE A 322 14.02 -15.77 5.01
CA PHE A 322 15.16 -15.07 4.41
C PHE A 322 16.26 -14.83 5.43
N GLN A 323 17.40 -15.49 5.27
CA GLN A 323 18.49 -15.45 6.25
C GLN A 323 17.95 -15.72 7.67
N ALA A 324 18.07 -14.75 8.60
CA ALA A 324 17.56 -14.86 9.96
C ALA A 324 16.08 -14.48 10.12
N TRP A 325 15.40 -14.02 9.06
CA TRP A 325 14.02 -13.58 9.07
C TRP A 325 13.04 -14.72 8.79
N SER A 326 11.91 -14.69 9.49
CA SER A 326 10.74 -15.56 9.28
C SER A 326 9.47 -14.75 9.55
N PHE A 327 8.49 -14.79 8.64
CA PHE A 327 7.21 -14.09 8.83
C PHE A 327 6.12 -14.66 7.93
N ALA A 328 4.87 -14.45 8.32
CA ALA A 328 3.70 -14.67 7.47
C ALA A 328 3.23 -13.35 6.84
N PHE A 329 2.60 -13.41 5.66
CA PHE A 329 1.94 -12.25 5.05
C PHE A 329 0.46 -12.53 4.75
N GLY A 330 -0.30 -11.48 4.48
CA GLY A 330 -1.67 -11.53 3.99
C GLY A 330 -2.09 -10.23 3.32
N MET A 331 -3.26 -10.24 2.66
CA MET A 331 -3.81 -9.14 1.89
C MET A 331 -5.27 -8.93 2.29
N SER A 332 -5.53 -8.01 3.22
CA SER A 332 -6.92 -7.65 3.57
C SER A 332 -7.59 -7.01 2.37
N VAL A 333 -8.86 -7.34 2.13
CA VAL A 333 -9.67 -6.72 1.07
C VAL A 333 -9.70 -5.19 1.21
N ASN A 334 -9.75 -4.69 2.44
CA ASN A 334 -9.96 -3.27 2.71
C ASN A 334 -8.63 -2.51 2.88
N THR A 335 -7.73 -3.00 3.72
CA THR A 335 -6.52 -2.22 4.08
C THR A 335 -5.26 -2.63 3.32
N GLY A 336 -5.26 -3.80 2.65
CA GLY A 336 -4.12 -4.27 1.85
C GLY A 336 -3.11 -5.11 2.65
N LEU A 337 -1.81 -4.87 2.38
CA LEU A 337 -0.70 -5.73 2.82
C LEU A 337 -0.52 -5.74 4.35
N ARG A 338 -0.37 -6.96 4.90
CA ARG A 338 -0.15 -7.21 6.34
C ARG A 338 0.91 -8.27 6.53
N LEU A 339 1.68 -8.16 7.61
CA LEU A 339 2.69 -9.10 8.04
C LEU A 339 2.39 -9.59 9.46
N PHE A 340 2.63 -10.86 9.72
CA PHE A 340 2.35 -11.50 11.01
C PHE A 340 3.51 -12.38 11.49
N ASP A 341 3.62 -12.53 12.81
CA ASP A 341 4.64 -13.34 13.49
C ASP A 341 6.06 -13.07 12.95
N VAL A 342 6.43 -11.80 12.87
CA VAL A 342 7.73 -11.38 12.32
C VAL A 342 8.83 -11.71 13.33
N ARG A 343 9.71 -12.64 12.94
CA ARG A 343 10.81 -13.13 13.77
C ARG A 343 12.16 -12.85 13.15
N HIS A 344 13.15 -12.57 13.99
CA HIS A 344 14.56 -12.52 13.62
C HIS A 344 15.39 -13.40 14.56
N LYS A 345 16.16 -14.34 14.01
CA LYS A 345 16.89 -15.38 14.76
C LYS A 345 15.98 -16.20 15.68
N GLY A 346 14.75 -16.48 15.23
CA GLY A 346 13.75 -17.28 15.96
C GLY A 346 12.94 -16.51 17.01
N GLU A 347 13.38 -15.31 17.40
CA GLU A 347 12.66 -14.46 18.37
C GLU A 347 11.67 -13.53 17.65
N ARG A 348 10.44 -13.44 18.16
CA ARG A 348 9.43 -12.49 17.65
C ARG A 348 9.84 -11.05 17.94
N VAL A 349 9.73 -10.21 16.93
CA VAL A 349 9.96 -8.76 16.98
C VAL A 349 8.62 -8.03 16.91
N ALA A 350 7.74 -8.45 16.00
CA ALA A 350 6.40 -7.89 15.84
C ALA A 350 5.38 -9.02 15.68
N TYR A 351 4.24 -8.91 16.36
CA TYR A 351 3.09 -9.78 16.13
C TYR A 351 2.38 -9.43 14.82
N GLU A 352 2.16 -8.14 14.57
CA GLU A 352 1.48 -7.62 13.39
C GLU A 352 2.16 -6.32 12.90
N ILE A 353 2.37 -6.22 11.59
CA ILE A 353 2.66 -4.96 10.91
C ILE A 353 1.69 -4.83 9.74
N SER A 354 0.76 -3.89 9.79
CA SER A 354 -0.30 -3.76 8.80
C SER A 354 -0.56 -2.34 8.36
N VAL A 355 -0.84 -2.18 7.05
CA VAL A 355 -1.44 -0.96 6.53
C VAL A 355 -2.84 -0.82 7.11
N GLN A 356 -3.19 0.39 7.53
CA GLN A 356 -4.50 0.69 8.13
C GLN A 356 -5.34 1.60 7.25
N GLU A 357 -4.74 2.65 6.68
CA GLU A 357 -5.47 3.64 5.87
C GLU A 357 -4.52 4.46 4.97
N ALA A 358 -5.05 4.97 3.87
CA ALA A 358 -4.49 6.05 3.08
C ALA A 358 -5.53 7.17 2.94
N LEU A 359 -5.17 8.37 3.38
CA LEU A 359 -6.02 9.56 3.39
C LEU A 359 -5.49 10.60 2.40
N SER A 360 -6.38 11.15 1.58
CA SER A 360 -6.09 12.31 0.73
C SER A 360 -7.08 13.45 1.00
N VAL A 361 -6.56 14.64 1.32
CA VAL A 361 -7.38 15.82 1.65
C VAL A 361 -7.11 16.93 0.64
N TYR A 362 -8.09 17.26 -0.20
CA TYR A 362 -7.94 18.19 -1.32
C TYR A 362 -8.39 19.63 -1.02
N GLY A 363 -7.78 20.57 -1.74
CA GLY A 363 -8.23 21.96 -1.86
C GLY A 363 -8.50 22.31 -3.33
N SER A 364 -9.57 23.04 -3.57
CA SER A 364 -9.95 23.58 -4.89
C SER A 364 -10.92 24.74 -4.71
N ASN A 365 -11.18 25.52 -5.77
CA ASN A 365 -12.32 26.43 -5.84
C ASN A 365 -13.53 25.81 -6.57
N CYS A 366 -13.39 24.62 -7.15
CA CYS A 366 -14.52 23.82 -7.62
C CYS A 366 -15.15 23.00 -6.48
N PRO A 367 -16.48 22.83 -6.46
CA PRO A 367 -17.18 22.21 -5.33
C PRO A 367 -16.78 20.75 -5.07
N GLY A 368 -16.53 19.96 -6.11
CA GLY A 368 -16.04 18.60 -6.02
C GLY A 368 -14.70 18.58 -5.30
N GLY A 369 -13.66 19.14 -5.93
CA GLY A 369 -12.31 19.15 -5.38
C GLY A 369 -12.17 19.80 -3.98
N MET A 370 -12.97 20.83 -3.65
CA MET A 370 -12.90 21.45 -2.32
C MET A 370 -13.47 20.56 -1.20
N SER A 371 -14.39 19.67 -1.55
CA SER A 371 -15.06 18.76 -0.61
C SER A 371 -14.31 17.44 -0.41
N THR A 372 -13.42 17.07 -1.34
CA THR A 372 -12.83 15.73 -1.40
C THR A 372 -11.91 15.42 -0.22
N ARG A 373 -12.28 14.39 0.55
CA ARG A 373 -11.50 13.76 1.63
C ARG A 373 -11.60 12.25 1.44
N TYR A 374 -10.66 11.67 0.70
CA TYR A 374 -10.67 10.23 0.42
C TYR A 374 -10.01 9.44 1.54
N MET A 375 -10.71 8.41 2.03
CA MET A 375 -10.24 7.38 2.95
C MET A 375 -10.22 6.06 2.17
N ASP A 376 -9.07 5.76 1.54
CA ASP A 376 -8.98 4.77 0.46
C ASP A 376 -9.27 3.33 0.91
N GLY A 377 -9.12 3.04 2.20
CA GLY A 377 -9.53 1.79 2.82
C GLY A 377 -11.02 1.49 2.66
N SER A 378 -11.86 2.53 2.51
CA SER A 378 -13.31 2.38 2.26
C SER A 378 -13.63 1.95 0.82
N PHE A 379 -12.75 2.27 -0.15
CA PHE A 379 -12.83 1.73 -1.52
C PHE A 379 -12.23 0.33 -1.61
N GLY A 380 -11.18 0.07 -0.83
CA GLY A 380 -10.54 -1.23 -0.67
C GLY A 380 -9.14 -1.26 -1.27
N ILE A 381 -8.15 -0.79 -0.50
CA ILE A 381 -6.72 -0.76 -0.88
C ILE A 381 -6.28 -2.15 -1.37
N GLY A 382 -6.66 -3.22 -0.66
CA GLY A 382 -6.27 -4.58 -1.03
C GLY A 382 -7.03 -5.11 -2.24
N ARG A 383 -8.33 -4.86 -2.34
CA ARG A 383 -9.16 -5.20 -3.52
C ARG A 383 -8.58 -4.60 -4.81
N TYR A 384 -8.06 -3.37 -4.71
CA TYR A 384 -7.42 -2.64 -5.80
C TYR A 384 -5.91 -2.92 -5.93
N THR A 385 -5.40 -4.00 -5.32
CA THR A 385 -4.03 -4.44 -5.59
C THR A 385 -3.93 -4.93 -7.03
N SER A 386 -3.13 -4.22 -7.82
CA SER A 386 -3.02 -4.41 -9.27
C SER A 386 -2.00 -5.50 -9.62
N PRO A 387 -2.20 -6.22 -10.74
CA PRO A 387 -1.18 -7.08 -11.33
C PRO A 387 0.11 -6.31 -11.61
N LEU A 388 1.25 -6.83 -11.12
CA LEU A 388 2.56 -6.20 -11.23
C LEU A 388 3.23 -6.58 -12.56
N VAL A 389 3.75 -5.59 -13.28
CA VAL A 389 4.47 -5.79 -14.54
C VAL A 389 5.89 -6.28 -14.24
N ARG A 390 6.16 -7.54 -14.63
CA ARG A 390 7.46 -8.18 -14.40
C ARG A 390 8.61 -7.40 -15.05
N GLY A 391 9.58 -6.98 -14.24
CA GLY A 391 10.77 -6.22 -14.70
C GLY A 391 10.60 -4.70 -14.68
N VAL A 392 9.39 -4.20 -14.38
CA VAL A 392 9.11 -2.77 -14.20
C VAL A 392 8.77 -2.49 -12.74
N ASP A 393 7.71 -3.11 -12.23
CA ASP A 393 7.24 -2.88 -10.86
C ASP A 393 8.09 -3.60 -9.81
N CYS A 394 8.64 -4.76 -10.17
CA CYS A 394 9.62 -5.50 -9.39
C CYS A 394 10.70 -6.07 -10.31
N PRO A 395 11.87 -6.50 -9.76
CA PRO A 395 12.89 -7.17 -10.53
C PRO A 395 12.33 -8.34 -11.35
N TYR A 396 12.92 -8.58 -12.50
CA TYR A 396 12.40 -9.59 -13.43
C TYR A 396 12.40 -11.00 -12.82
N SER A 397 13.40 -11.32 -11.99
CA SER A 397 13.54 -12.61 -11.29
C SER A 397 12.78 -12.69 -9.96
N ALA A 398 11.98 -11.68 -9.59
CA ALA A 398 11.20 -11.73 -8.36
C ALA A 398 10.21 -12.91 -8.35
N THR A 399 9.86 -13.35 -7.14
CA THR A 399 8.76 -14.31 -6.92
C THR A 399 7.45 -13.52 -6.92
N TYR A 400 6.61 -13.74 -7.93
CA TYR A 400 5.29 -13.10 -8.04
C TYR A 400 4.22 -14.05 -7.49
N ILE A 401 3.30 -13.49 -6.73
CA ILE A 401 2.30 -14.23 -5.97
C ILE A 401 0.92 -13.69 -6.38
N ASP A 402 0.01 -14.61 -6.60
CA ASP A 402 -1.39 -14.30 -6.91
C ASP A 402 -2.15 -14.05 -5.60
N THR A 403 -3.03 -13.07 -5.59
CA THR A 403 -3.97 -12.84 -4.47
C THR A 403 -5.38 -13.23 -4.89
N HIS A 404 -6.19 -13.62 -3.91
CA HIS A 404 -7.60 -13.97 -4.10
C HIS A 404 -8.43 -13.07 -3.21
N THR A 405 -9.52 -12.53 -3.75
CA THR A 405 -10.43 -11.65 -3.01
C THR A 405 -11.87 -12.01 -3.35
N LEU A 406 -12.78 -11.80 -2.41
CA LEU A 406 -14.22 -11.85 -2.67
C LEU A 406 -14.82 -10.54 -2.19
N SER A 407 -15.12 -9.66 -3.16
CA SER A 407 -15.70 -8.35 -2.93
C SER A 407 -16.58 -7.97 -4.11
N GLU A 408 -17.80 -7.54 -3.81
CA GLU A 408 -18.85 -7.18 -4.77
C GLU A 408 -19.21 -8.26 -5.80
N THR A 409 -18.98 -9.53 -5.45
CA THR A 409 -19.36 -10.68 -6.26
C THR A 409 -19.57 -11.90 -5.37
N LEU A 410 -20.32 -12.89 -5.87
CA LEU A 410 -20.51 -14.18 -5.18
C LEU A 410 -19.41 -15.20 -5.52
N ARG A 411 -18.43 -14.85 -6.36
CA ARG A 411 -17.34 -15.73 -6.78
C ARG A 411 -15.98 -15.11 -6.45
N PRO A 412 -15.00 -15.89 -5.96
CA PRO A 412 -13.65 -15.38 -5.75
C PRO A 412 -13.04 -14.86 -7.06
N SER A 413 -12.42 -13.68 -6.98
CA SER A 413 -11.61 -13.11 -8.05
C SER A 413 -10.14 -13.35 -7.78
N LYS A 414 -9.38 -13.68 -8.83
CA LYS A 414 -7.94 -13.90 -8.79
C LYS A 414 -7.22 -12.71 -9.41
N ARG A 415 -6.36 -12.05 -8.65
CA ARG A 415 -5.44 -11.01 -9.14
C ARG A 415 -4.05 -11.61 -9.33
N LYS A 416 -3.73 -11.94 -10.58
CA LYS A 416 -2.45 -12.56 -10.95
C LYS A 416 -1.29 -11.62 -10.62
N ALA A 417 -0.20 -12.16 -10.07
CA ALA A 417 1.05 -11.46 -9.85
C ALA A 417 0.91 -10.10 -9.12
N SER A 418 0.01 -10.01 -8.13
CA SER A 418 -0.34 -8.76 -7.43
C SER A 418 0.54 -8.47 -6.21
N LEU A 419 1.36 -9.44 -5.80
CA LEU A 419 2.40 -9.30 -4.79
C LEU A 419 3.72 -9.81 -5.38
N CYS A 420 4.84 -9.18 -5.05
CA CYS A 420 6.16 -9.70 -5.40
C CYS A 420 7.09 -9.71 -4.18
N ILE A 421 7.96 -10.71 -4.12
CA ILE A 421 8.98 -10.87 -3.09
C ILE A 421 10.33 -11.05 -3.79
N PHE A 422 11.33 -10.29 -3.37
CA PHE A 422 12.66 -10.32 -3.97
C PHE A 422 13.74 -9.84 -3.01
N GLU A 423 14.96 -10.32 -3.21
CA GLU A 423 16.14 -9.74 -2.59
C GLU A 423 16.70 -8.60 -3.47
N GLN A 424 17.01 -7.46 -2.87
CA GLN A 424 17.53 -6.26 -3.53
C GLN A 424 18.92 -5.92 -3.02
N ASN A 425 19.91 -5.85 -3.91
CA ASN A 425 21.16 -5.15 -3.60
C ASN A 425 20.92 -3.64 -3.66
N LEU A 426 21.16 -2.94 -2.54
CA LEU A 426 20.84 -1.52 -2.39
C LEU A 426 21.94 -0.58 -2.90
N GLY A 427 23.01 -1.12 -3.51
CA GLY A 427 24.09 -0.32 -4.11
C GLY A 427 24.94 0.47 -3.12
N SER A 428 24.77 0.22 -1.83
CA SER A 428 25.55 0.80 -0.73
C SER A 428 26.06 -0.31 0.19
N PRO A 429 27.17 -0.12 0.93
CA PRO A 429 27.57 -1.08 1.95
C PRO A 429 26.68 -0.96 3.19
N LEU A 430 26.33 -2.08 3.82
CA LEU A 430 25.60 -2.07 5.10
C LEU A 430 26.52 -1.51 6.19
N ARG A 431 27.77 -1.94 6.16
CA ARG A 431 28.87 -1.46 7.00
C ARG A 431 30.19 -1.63 6.27
N ARG A 432 31.15 -0.73 6.50
CA ARG A 432 32.52 -0.84 5.98
C ARG A 432 33.49 -0.06 6.85
N HIS A 433 34.72 -0.53 6.93
CA HIS A 433 35.85 0.17 7.51
C HIS A 433 37.11 -0.14 6.70
N TYR A 434 37.95 0.88 6.52
CA TYR A 434 39.28 0.75 5.95
C TYR A 434 40.24 1.33 6.97
N SER A 435 41.11 0.48 7.52
CA SER A 435 42.10 0.87 8.51
C SER A 435 43.43 1.07 7.80
N ASN A 436 43.97 2.27 7.93
CA ASN A 436 45.30 2.65 7.46
C ASN A 436 46.23 3.09 8.62
N LEU A 437 45.80 2.89 9.86
CA LEU A 437 46.50 3.27 11.08
C LEU A 437 46.73 2.04 11.95
N GLN A 438 47.97 1.83 12.39
CA GLN A 438 48.43 0.67 13.16
C GLN A 438 48.30 -0.67 12.41
N SER A 439 47.07 -1.14 12.19
CA SER A 439 46.77 -2.37 11.44
C SER A 439 46.16 -2.02 10.08
N LEU A 440 46.72 -2.55 9.01
CA LEU A 440 46.26 -2.30 7.64
C LEU A 440 45.26 -3.38 7.21
N TYR A 441 43.98 -3.04 7.11
CA TYR A 441 42.94 -3.98 6.70
C TYR A 441 41.71 -3.30 6.11
N TYR A 442 40.92 -4.08 5.39
CA TYR A 442 39.57 -3.74 4.96
C TYR A 442 38.57 -4.72 5.57
N GLY A 443 37.43 -4.21 6.03
CA GLY A 443 36.29 -5.03 6.46
C GLY A 443 34.99 -4.39 6.02
N GLY A 444 34.10 -5.15 5.38
CA GLY A 444 32.83 -4.62 4.89
C GLY A 444 31.76 -5.68 4.66
N LEU A 445 30.55 -5.22 4.38
CA LEU A 445 29.40 -6.05 4.09
C LEU A 445 28.51 -5.31 3.08
N VAL A 446 28.15 -6.00 2.00
CA VAL A 446 27.17 -5.50 1.01
C VAL A 446 25.82 -5.28 1.68
N ASN A 447 25.08 -4.25 1.29
CA ASN A 447 23.71 -4.05 1.77
C ASN A 447 22.73 -4.75 0.84
N SER A 448 22.25 -5.91 1.26
CA SER A 448 21.17 -6.64 0.62
C SER A 448 19.96 -6.72 1.54
N ALA A 449 18.75 -6.56 1.00
CA ALA A 449 17.53 -6.60 1.78
C ALA A 449 16.41 -7.35 1.04
N LEU A 450 15.58 -8.07 1.78
CA LEU A 450 14.37 -8.66 1.23
C LEU A 450 13.28 -7.60 1.16
N VAL A 451 12.58 -7.51 0.03
CA VAL A 451 11.45 -6.60 -0.20
C VAL A 451 10.20 -7.43 -0.47
N VAL A 452 9.13 -7.13 0.26
CA VAL A 452 7.76 -7.58 -0.03
C VAL A 452 6.99 -6.37 -0.53
N ARG A 453 6.49 -6.43 -1.76
CA ARG A 453 5.83 -5.31 -2.44
C ARG A 453 4.46 -5.66 -2.99
N SER A 454 3.51 -4.76 -2.76
CA SER A 454 2.22 -4.71 -3.46
C SER A 454 1.94 -3.29 -3.96
N ILE A 455 1.27 -3.16 -5.12
CA ILE A 455 0.87 -1.86 -5.66
C ILE A 455 -0.65 -1.79 -5.71
N ALA A 456 -1.24 -0.83 -5.00
CA ALA A 456 -2.68 -0.59 -5.02
C ALA A 456 -3.02 0.59 -5.94
N THR A 457 -3.87 0.35 -6.94
CA THR A 457 -4.35 1.38 -7.88
C THR A 457 -5.78 1.78 -7.52
N VAL A 458 -5.92 2.77 -6.62
CA VAL A 458 -7.22 3.27 -6.18
C VAL A 458 -7.54 4.55 -6.96
N GLY A 459 -8.47 4.43 -7.92
CA GLY A 459 -8.84 5.52 -8.82
C GLY A 459 -7.63 6.03 -9.60
N ASN A 460 -7.27 7.30 -9.40
CA ASN A 460 -6.15 7.96 -10.07
C ASN A 460 -4.78 7.59 -9.45
N HIS A 461 -4.74 7.15 -8.20
CA HIS A 461 -3.50 6.95 -7.45
C HIS A 461 -2.95 5.54 -7.55
N ASN A 462 -1.64 5.44 -7.49
CA ASN A 462 -0.92 4.18 -7.33
C ASN A 462 -0.04 4.27 -6.07
N TYR A 463 -0.30 3.40 -5.10
CA TYR A 463 0.48 3.29 -3.86
C TYR A 463 1.37 2.06 -3.90
N VAL A 464 2.68 2.28 -3.89
CA VAL A 464 3.70 1.22 -3.82
C VAL A 464 4.02 0.97 -2.35
N TRP A 465 3.46 -0.10 -1.80
CA TRP A 465 3.67 -0.53 -0.42
C TRP A 465 4.82 -1.52 -0.36
N ASP A 466 5.88 -1.17 0.37
CA ASP A 466 7.06 -1.99 0.61
C ASP A 466 7.22 -2.28 2.11
N PHE A 467 7.44 -3.54 2.44
CA PHE A 467 8.09 -3.94 3.69
C PHE A 467 9.47 -4.53 3.38
N ILE A 468 10.50 -3.97 4.01
CA ILE A 468 11.91 -4.24 3.69
C ILE A 468 12.63 -4.78 4.93
N PHE A 469 13.34 -5.90 4.78
CA PHE A 469 14.01 -6.60 5.88
C PHE A 469 15.52 -6.61 5.67
N TYR A 470 16.25 -6.00 6.61
CA TYR A 470 17.70 -5.81 6.53
C TYR A 470 18.49 -6.88 7.29
N GLN A 471 19.72 -7.13 6.86
CA GLN A 471 20.63 -8.12 7.46
C GLN A 471 21.04 -7.82 8.91
N ASN A 472 20.86 -6.56 9.37
CA ASN A 472 21.16 -6.15 10.74
C ASN A 472 19.95 -6.28 11.70
N GLY A 473 18.84 -6.90 11.27
CA GLY A 473 17.65 -7.06 12.11
C GLY A 473 16.70 -5.86 12.08
N ALA A 474 16.90 -4.87 11.20
CA ALA A 474 15.97 -3.76 10.99
C ALA A 474 14.86 -4.09 9.98
N ILE A 475 13.70 -3.47 10.16
CA ILE A 475 12.54 -3.54 9.25
C ILE A 475 12.23 -2.11 8.79
N GLU A 476 11.90 -1.89 7.53
CA GLU A 476 11.39 -0.62 7.02
C GLU A 476 10.01 -0.82 6.39
N GLY A 477 9.02 -0.07 6.86
CA GLY A 477 7.73 0.10 6.19
C GLY A 477 7.79 1.36 5.35
N LYS A 478 7.55 1.26 4.04
CA LYS A 478 7.69 2.37 3.10
C LYS A 478 6.52 2.40 2.12
N VAL A 479 6.00 3.58 1.87
CA VAL A 479 5.04 3.85 0.81
C VAL A 479 5.60 4.86 -0.17
N ARG A 480 5.33 4.64 -1.46
CA ARG A 480 5.55 5.63 -2.52
C ARG A 480 4.27 5.89 -3.27
N ALA A 481 4.09 7.14 -3.64
CA ALA A 481 2.92 7.60 -4.37
C ALA A 481 3.30 7.89 -5.83
N THR A 482 2.51 7.36 -6.77
CA THR A 482 2.60 7.60 -8.22
C THR A 482 1.19 7.57 -8.83
N GLY A 483 1.07 7.57 -10.15
CA GLY A 483 -0.21 7.62 -10.88
C GLY A 483 -0.61 9.03 -11.31
N TYR A 484 -1.85 9.18 -11.75
CA TYR A 484 -2.38 10.46 -12.20
C TYR A 484 -2.73 11.35 -10.99
N ALA A 485 -2.50 12.66 -11.11
CA ALA A 485 -3.05 13.62 -10.17
C ALA A 485 -4.56 13.77 -10.41
N SER A 486 -5.37 13.86 -9.36
CA SER A 486 -6.76 14.34 -9.47
C SER A 486 -6.73 15.85 -9.74
N SER A 487 -7.60 16.30 -10.63
CA SER A 487 -7.60 17.69 -11.10
C SER A 487 -8.98 18.34 -11.04
N SER A 488 -8.97 19.66 -10.99
CA SER A 488 -10.17 20.48 -11.17
C SER A 488 -10.05 21.32 -12.44
N PHE A 489 -11.18 21.82 -12.95
CA PHE A 489 -11.16 22.79 -14.03
C PHE A 489 -10.59 24.12 -13.53
N LEU A 490 -9.59 24.64 -14.24
CA LEU A 490 -8.98 25.91 -13.90
C LEU A 490 -9.89 27.09 -14.28
N HIS A 491 -10.45 27.76 -13.28
CA HIS A 491 -11.19 29.01 -13.46
C HIS A 491 -10.90 30.01 -12.33
N GLY A 492 -11.16 31.30 -12.58
CA GLY A 492 -11.10 32.36 -11.58
C GLY A 492 -9.79 32.40 -10.79
N ASP A 493 -9.90 32.34 -9.47
CA ASP A 493 -8.78 32.35 -8.52
C ASP A 493 -8.21 30.95 -8.19
N GLY A 494 -8.45 29.96 -9.05
CA GLY A 494 -8.08 28.55 -8.81
C GLY A 494 -6.60 28.33 -8.51
N LEU A 495 -5.71 29.22 -8.97
CA LEU A 495 -4.27 29.18 -8.66
C LEU A 495 -3.94 29.41 -7.18
N ARG A 496 -4.91 29.81 -6.34
CA ARG A 496 -4.75 29.78 -4.87
C ARG A 496 -4.75 28.36 -4.30
N TYR A 497 -5.21 27.39 -5.08
CA TYR A 497 -5.42 26.00 -4.67
C TYR A 497 -4.56 25.01 -5.46
N GLY A 498 -3.52 25.47 -6.14
CA GLY A 498 -2.61 24.60 -6.90
C GLY A 498 -2.00 25.28 -8.11
N ASN A 499 -1.32 24.50 -8.95
CA ASN A 499 -0.71 25.00 -10.17
C ASN A 499 -1.54 24.64 -11.41
N ARG A 500 -1.48 25.50 -12.42
CA ARG A 500 -1.92 25.15 -13.77
C ARG A 500 -0.95 24.12 -14.35
N VAL A 501 -1.43 22.90 -14.59
CA VAL A 501 -0.62 21.80 -15.17
C VAL A 501 -0.95 21.56 -16.65
N TRP A 502 -2.06 22.10 -17.13
CA TRP A 502 -2.41 22.17 -18.56
C TRP A 502 -3.37 23.34 -18.83
N GLU A 503 -3.79 23.55 -20.08
CA GLU A 503 -4.56 24.72 -20.52
C GLU A 503 -5.77 25.03 -19.61
N HIS A 504 -6.57 24.02 -19.25
CA HIS A 504 -7.73 24.16 -18.37
C HIS A 504 -7.65 23.27 -17.12
N THR A 505 -6.47 22.76 -16.79
CA THR A 505 -6.29 21.76 -15.75
C THR A 505 -5.56 22.36 -14.56
N LEU A 506 -6.27 22.43 -13.42
CA LEU A 506 -5.70 22.78 -12.12
C LEU A 506 -5.25 21.48 -11.43
N GLY A 507 -3.95 21.33 -11.21
CA GLY A 507 -3.40 20.33 -10.33
C GLY A 507 -3.65 20.75 -8.89
N THR A 508 -4.61 20.12 -8.23
CA THR A 508 -5.15 20.57 -6.94
C THR A 508 -4.24 20.21 -5.76
N ILE A 509 -4.01 21.17 -4.88
CA ILE A 509 -3.26 20.97 -3.64
C ILE A 509 -3.94 19.90 -2.78
N HIS A 510 -3.15 18.99 -2.21
CA HIS A 510 -3.66 18.00 -1.28
C HIS A 510 -2.60 17.50 -0.31
N THR A 511 -3.02 17.04 0.87
CA THR A 511 -2.14 16.26 1.76
C THR A 511 -2.40 14.78 1.56
N ARG A 512 -1.35 13.97 1.73
CA ARG A 512 -1.44 12.52 1.83
C ARG A 512 -1.00 12.07 3.21
N SER A 513 -1.77 11.19 3.83
CA SER A 513 -1.44 10.58 5.12
C SER A 513 -1.67 9.08 5.05
N PHE A 514 -0.75 8.30 5.61
CA PHE A 514 -0.77 6.85 5.60
C PHE A 514 -0.64 6.37 7.04
N ASN A 515 -1.49 5.45 7.47
CA ASN A 515 -1.46 4.90 8.82
C ASN A 515 -1.03 3.43 8.81
N TYR A 516 -0.21 3.08 9.79
CA TYR A 516 0.24 1.72 10.03
C TYR A 516 -0.01 1.33 11.48
N LYS A 517 -0.41 0.07 11.67
CA LYS A 517 -0.44 -0.59 12.96
C LYS A 517 0.83 -1.44 13.09
N VAL A 518 1.55 -1.26 14.18
CA VAL A 518 2.80 -1.96 14.47
C VAL A 518 2.72 -2.51 15.89
N ASP A 519 2.26 -3.75 15.99
CA ASP A 519 2.14 -4.50 17.24
C ASP A 519 3.49 -5.18 17.54
N LEU A 520 4.28 -4.58 18.43
CA LEU A 520 5.64 -4.99 18.76
C LEU A 520 5.66 -5.86 20.01
N ASP A 521 6.23 -7.06 19.89
CA ASP A 521 6.41 -8.04 20.99
C ASP A 521 7.91 -8.16 21.34
N VAL A 522 8.57 -7.06 21.66
CA VAL A 522 10.04 -7.01 21.81
C VAL A 522 10.49 -7.83 23.02
N GLY A 523 11.16 -8.96 22.78
CA GLY A 523 11.59 -9.85 23.86
C GLY A 523 10.41 -10.44 24.66
N GLY A 524 9.24 -10.53 24.03
CA GLY A 524 7.97 -10.98 24.61
C GLY A 524 6.88 -9.90 24.55
N VAL A 525 5.65 -10.30 24.87
CA VAL A 525 4.43 -9.46 24.75
C VAL A 525 4.48 -8.21 25.62
N LYS A 526 5.05 -8.29 26.83
CA LYS A 526 5.04 -7.15 27.76
C LYS A 526 6.21 -6.21 27.52
N ASN A 527 5.91 -4.97 27.12
CA ASN A 527 6.88 -3.94 26.79
C ASN A 527 6.62 -2.63 27.55
N SER A 528 7.61 -1.75 27.60
CA SER A 528 7.45 -0.36 28.04
C SER A 528 7.98 0.58 26.97
N LEU A 529 7.47 1.81 26.90
CA LEU A 529 7.96 2.80 25.95
C LEU A 529 9.00 3.72 26.59
N VAL A 530 10.18 3.85 25.97
CA VAL A 530 11.27 4.68 26.49
C VAL A 530 11.69 5.71 25.46
N ALA A 531 11.81 6.96 25.92
CA ALA A 531 12.32 8.08 25.19
C ALA A 531 13.75 8.42 25.63
N HIS A 532 14.67 8.45 24.68
CA HIS A 532 16.01 8.99 24.83
C HIS A 532 16.16 10.24 23.96
N ASP A 533 16.86 11.24 24.49
CA ASP A 533 17.23 12.45 23.76
C ASP A 533 18.55 13.02 24.32
N MET A 534 18.99 14.18 23.85
CA MET A 534 20.19 14.86 24.32
C MET A 534 19.86 16.23 24.88
N ALA A 535 20.63 16.65 25.87
CA ALA A 535 20.75 18.03 26.33
C ALA A 535 22.24 18.39 26.47
N PHE A 536 22.57 19.69 26.45
CA PHE A 536 23.90 20.14 26.84
C PHE A 536 23.93 20.45 28.34
N GLU A 537 25.02 20.06 28.98
CA GLU A 537 25.33 20.37 30.37
C GLU A 537 26.63 21.18 30.38
N VAL A 538 26.58 22.40 30.90
CA VAL A 538 27.77 23.25 31.06
C VAL A 538 28.53 22.80 32.30
N VAL A 539 29.77 22.35 32.12
CA VAL A 539 30.64 21.89 33.21
C VAL A 539 31.97 22.63 33.17
N ARG A 540 32.62 22.77 34.33
CA ARG A 540 34.03 23.20 34.36
C ARG A 540 34.91 22.04 33.91
N ALA A 541 35.94 22.32 33.11
CA ALA A 541 36.88 21.29 32.70
C ALA A 541 37.68 20.78 33.92
N PRO A 542 37.63 19.48 34.27
CA PRO A 542 38.34 18.96 35.44
C PRO A 542 39.87 19.16 35.37
N TRP A 543 40.42 19.31 34.17
CA TRP A 543 41.85 19.55 33.92
C TRP A 543 42.20 21.04 33.69
N SER A 544 41.22 21.95 33.66
CA SER A 544 41.43 23.41 33.58
C SER A 544 40.20 24.13 34.17
N PRO A 545 40.14 24.26 35.51
CA PRO A 545 38.93 24.71 36.20
C PRO A 545 38.44 26.13 35.85
N GLU A 546 39.28 26.96 35.22
CA GLU A 546 38.88 28.29 34.73
C GLU A 546 38.03 28.22 33.45
N GLN A 547 38.07 27.11 32.71
CA GLN A 547 37.39 26.93 31.44
C GLN A 547 36.08 26.14 31.60
N GLN A 548 35.08 26.50 30.81
CA GLN A 548 33.80 25.80 30.71
C GLN A 548 33.73 24.98 29.42
N ILE A 549 32.96 23.89 29.47
CA ILE A 549 32.70 23.00 28.33
C ILE A 549 31.21 22.67 28.28
N GLU A 550 30.60 22.81 27.12
CA GLU A 550 29.26 22.33 26.81
C GLU A 550 29.31 20.83 26.48
N ARG A 551 29.03 19.99 27.47
CA ARG A 551 29.08 18.54 27.32
C ARG A 551 27.70 18.00 26.91
N PRO A 552 27.56 17.23 25.83
CA PRO A 552 26.31 16.53 25.54
C PRO A 552 26.04 15.46 26.61
N ARG A 553 24.80 15.42 27.10
CA ARG A 553 24.30 14.46 28.09
C ARG A 553 23.07 13.75 27.55
N LEU A 554 23.03 12.43 27.76
CA LEU A 554 21.86 11.60 27.46
C LEU A 554 20.74 11.90 28.47
N THR A 555 19.57 12.20 27.96
CA THR A 555 18.32 12.29 28.72
C THR A 555 17.51 11.03 28.50
N LYS A 556 16.84 10.55 29.54
CA LYS A 556 16.02 9.34 29.51
C LYS A 556 14.69 9.60 30.20
N LYS A 557 13.60 9.17 29.58
CA LYS A 557 12.26 9.23 30.15
C LYS A 557 11.52 7.95 29.78
N VAL A 558 10.91 7.29 30.76
CA VAL A 558 9.90 6.25 30.49
C VAL A 558 8.58 6.97 30.25
N LEU A 559 7.88 6.60 29.19
CA LEU A 559 6.54 7.10 28.87
C LEU A 559 5.57 6.06 29.41
N ASP A 560 4.90 6.40 30.51
CA ASP A 560 4.15 5.45 31.32
C ASP A 560 2.65 5.41 31.03
N THR A 561 2.12 6.44 30.35
CA THR A 561 0.73 6.50 29.88
C THR A 561 0.61 6.79 28.39
N GLU A 562 -0.53 6.43 27.80
CA GLU A 562 -0.84 6.67 26.37
C GLU A 562 -0.73 8.15 25.99
N ASP A 563 -1.20 9.07 26.85
CA ASP A 563 -1.13 10.52 26.61
C ASP A 563 0.32 11.01 26.44
N GLN A 564 1.27 10.44 27.20
CA GLN A 564 2.68 10.78 27.07
C GLN A 564 3.33 10.19 25.81
N ALA A 565 2.70 9.19 25.22
CA ALA A 565 3.16 8.48 24.03
C ALA A 565 2.39 8.87 22.75
N ALA A 566 1.47 9.83 22.83
CA ALA A 566 0.70 10.37 21.72
C ALA A 566 1.32 11.67 21.19
N PHE A 567 2.22 11.55 20.22
CA PHE A 567 2.92 12.66 19.57
C PHE A 567 2.12 13.21 18.40
N ARG A 568 1.58 14.42 18.54
CA ARG A 568 0.91 15.15 17.44
C ARG A 568 1.89 15.55 16.34
N LEU A 569 1.44 15.71 15.09
CA LEU A 569 2.28 15.96 13.90
C LEU A 569 3.33 17.08 14.06
N GLN A 570 2.96 18.20 14.69
CA GLN A 570 3.85 19.36 14.88
C GLN A 570 4.53 19.38 16.27
N SER A 571 4.30 18.37 17.11
CA SER A 571 4.90 18.31 18.45
C SER A 571 6.35 17.84 18.39
N LYS A 572 7.17 18.33 19.32
CA LYS A 572 8.54 17.83 19.46
C LYS A 572 8.52 16.38 19.92
N MET A 573 8.93 15.47 19.04
CA MET A 573 9.13 14.06 19.36
C MET A 573 10.58 13.80 19.79
N PRO A 574 10.83 13.06 20.88
CA PRO A 574 12.17 12.59 21.23
C PRO A 574 12.85 11.88 20.06
N ARG A 575 14.15 12.16 19.85
CA ARG A 575 14.88 11.57 18.71
C ARG A 575 14.96 10.06 18.78
N TYR A 576 14.93 9.46 19.97
CA TYR A 576 14.94 8.00 20.16
C TYR A 576 13.71 7.59 20.97
N ILE A 577 12.72 7.01 20.32
CA ILE A 577 11.60 6.33 20.97
C ILE A 577 11.71 4.85 20.64
N TYR A 578 11.69 4.00 21.68
CA TYR A 578 11.82 2.57 21.48
C TYR A 578 10.97 1.78 22.47
N PHE A 579 10.49 0.64 21.99
CA PHE A 579 9.82 -0.38 22.81
C PHE A 579 10.92 -1.15 23.52
N ALA A 580 10.84 -1.19 24.85
CA ALA A 580 11.82 -1.82 25.72
C ALA A 580 11.24 -3.09 26.34
N ALA A 581 11.98 -4.18 26.20
CA ALA A 581 11.71 -5.44 26.89
C ALA A 581 12.12 -5.32 28.38
N ASN A 582 11.58 -6.22 29.20
CA ASN A 582 12.06 -6.42 30.57
C ASN A 582 13.45 -7.07 30.62
N SER A 583 13.81 -7.82 29.58
CA SER A 583 15.11 -8.47 29.47
C SER A 583 16.20 -7.48 29.07
N LYS A 584 17.43 -7.79 29.50
CA LYS A 584 18.62 -6.99 29.21
C LYS A 584 19.57 -7.75 28.31
N ASN A 585 20.35 -7.03 27.52
CA ASN A 585 21.51 -7.59 26.84
C ASN A 585 22.67 -7.79 27.83
N LYS A 586 23.77 -8.38 27.36
CA LYS A 586 24.98 -8.66 28.15
C LYS A 586 25.58 -7.43 28.82
N TRP A 587 25.33 -6.23 28.28
CA TRP A 587 25.85 -4.96 28.78
C TRP A 587 24.92 -4.30 29.82
N GLY A 588 23.82 -4.95 30.20
CA GLY A 588 22.88 -4.45 31.20
C GLY A 588 21.87 -3.42 30.68
N HIS A 589 21.81 -3.20 29.35
CA HIS A 589 20.81 -2.34 28.72
C HIS A 589 19.55 -3.13 28.39
N GLN A 590 18.37 -2.53 28.56
CA GLN A 590 17.12 -3.14 28.11
C GLN A 590 17.18 -3.41 26.60
N ARG A 591 16.74 -4.60 26.20
CA ARG A 591 16.61 -4.96 24.79
C ARG A 591 15.47 -4.15 24.20
N GLY A 592 15.65 -3.53 23.03
CA GLY A 592 14.62 -2.68 22.47
C GLY A 592 14.59 -2.59 20.95
N TYR A 593 13.44 -2.19 20.40
CA TYR A 593 13.29 -1.80 19.00
C TYR A 593 12.86 -0.34 18.90
N ARG A 594 13.69 0.48 18.24
CA ARG A 594 13.48 1.91 18.03
C ARG A 594 12.62 2.16 16.81
N ILE A 595 11.66 3.06 16.95
CA ILE A 595 10.88 3.60 15.84
C ILE A 595 11.59 4.86 15.32
N GLN A 596 11.79 4.93 14.01
CA GLN A 596 12.34 6.09 13.31
C GLN A 596 11.45 6.43 12.11
N ILE A 597 10.76 7.56 12.18
CA ILE A 597 9.75 7.95 11.18
C ILE A 597 10.37 8.92 10.16
N THR A 598 10.07 8.69 8.89
CA THR A 598 10.37 9.60 7.77
C THR A 598 9.04 10.10 7.20
N SER A 599 8.71 11.35 7.49
CA SER A 599 7.45 11.99 7.10
C SER A 599 7.68 13.48 6.86
N PHE A 600 6.94 14.05 5.92
CA PHE A 600 6.94 15.48 5.57
C PHE A 600 5.50 16.01 5.56
N ALA A 601 4.68 15.50 6.49
CA ALA A 601 3.24 15.72 6.53
C ALA A 601 2.89 17.22 6.49
N GLY A 602 1.85 17.55 5.71
CA GLY A 602 1.21 18.85 5.79
C GLY A 602 0.38 19.00 7.06
N ASP A 603 -0.32 20.11 7.17
CA ASP A 603 -1.25 20.34 8.27
C ASP A 603 -2.43 19.37 8.22
N HIS A 604 -2.87 18.92 9.40
CA HIS A 604 -4.06 18.10 9.55
C HIS A 604 -5.33 18.95 9.44
N VAL A 605 -6.45 18.30 9.12
CA VAL A 605 -7.77 18.94 9.18
C VAL A 605 -7.99 19.50 10.61
N PRO A 606 -8.47 20.74 10.78
CA PRO A 606 -8.69 21.30 12.11
C PRO A 606 -9.63 20.44 12.96
N GLU A 607 -9.30 20.23 14.24
CA GLU A 607 -10.12 19.47 15.20
C GLU A 607 -11.53 20.05 15.41
N ALA A 608 -11.73 21.34 15.11
CA ALA A 608 -13.05 21.97 15.12
C ALA A 608 -13.96 21.51 13.96
N SER A 609 -13.40 20.85 12.94
CA SER A 609 -14.18 20.26 11.85
C SER A 609 -15.00 19.10 12.37
N SER A 610 -16.29 19.08 12.03
CA SER A 610 -17.22 18.01 12.41
C SER A 610 -16.85 16.64 11.84
N MET A 611 -15.96 16.56 10.85
CA MET A 611 -15.49 15.32 10.23
C MET A 611 -14.17 14.80 10.80
N GLU A 612 -13.46 15.62 11.59
CA GLU A 612 -12.07 15.31 11.99
C GLU A 612 -11.96 14.00 12.76
N ARG A 613 -12.95 13.70 13.61
CA ARG A 613 -12.94 12.49 14.44
C ARG A 613 -12.78 11.20 13.62
N ALA A 614 -13.34 11.15 12.41
CA ALA A 614 -13.24 10.00 11.50
C ALA A 614 -11.81 9.71 10.99
N ILE A 615 -10.95 10.72 11.04
CA ILE A 615 -9.55 10.70 10.57
C ILE A 615 -8.59 11.10 11.69
N SER A 616 -9.01 10.96 12.95
CA SER A 616 -8.26 11.45 14.12
C SER A 616 -6.89 10.78 14.31
N TRP A 617 -6.63 9.64 13.67
CA TRP A 617 -5.30 9.03 13.61
C TRP A 617 -4.28 9.92 12.88
N ALA A 618 -4.71 10.72 11.90
CA ALA A 618 -3.82 11.52 11.07
C ALA A 618 -3.22 12.72 11.83
N ARG A 619 -3.81 13.13 12.96
CA ARG A 619 -3.28 14.21 13.81
C ARG A 619 -2.03 13.82 14.59
N TYR A 620 -1.75 12.52 14.70
CA TYR A 620 -0.61 11.98 15.44
C TYR A 620 0.47 11.49 14.48
N GLN A 621 1.72 11.91 14.66
CA GLN A 621 2.87 11.30 14.00
C GLN A 621 3.09 9.87 14.53
N LEU A 622 2.97 9.71 15.84
CA LEU A 622 3.07 8.43 16.54
C LEU A 622 2.11 8.46 17.73
N ALA A 623 1.33 7.41 17.92
CA ALA A 623 0.66 7.12 19.17
C ALA A 623 0.96 5.68 19.59
N VAL A 624 1.13 5.45 20.89
CA VAL A 624 1.29 4.09 21.42
C VAL A 624 0.17 3.83 22.42
N THR A 625 -0.61 2.79 22.15
CA THR A 625 -1.75 2.39 22.98
C THR A 625 -1.52 1.02 23.57
N ARG A 626 -2.29 0.69 24.61
CA ARG A 626 -2.40 -0.68 25.07
C ARG A 626 -3.15 -1.50 24.02
N ARG A 627 -2.65 -2.69 23.71
CA ARG A 627 -3.24 -3.61 22.72
C ARG A 627 -4.56 -4.19 23.23
N LYS A 628 -5.63 -4.09 22.42
CA LYS A 628 -6.96 -4.68 22.70
C LYS A 628 -7.52 -5.38 21.45
N GLU A 629 -8.37 -6.40 21.64
CA GLU A 629 -9.04 -7.09 20.51
C GLU A 629 -10.12 -6.20 19.89
N GLU A 630 -10.73 -5.34 20.71
CA GLU A 630 -11.81 -4.41 20.35
C GLU A 630 -11.29 -3.16 19.62
N GLU A 631 -9.96 -2.97 19.55
CA GLU A 631 -9.29 -1.89 18.81
C GLU A 631 -8.47 -2.45 17.63
N PRO A 632 -9.08 -3.23 16.71
CA PRO A 632 -8.33 -3.99 15.71
C PRO A 632 -7.73 -3.09 14.62
N THR A 633 -8.38 -1.96 14.32
CA THR A 633 -8.06 -1.02 13.23
C THR A 633 -8.21 0.44 13.66
N SER A 634 -7.41 1.35 13.09
CA SER A 634 -7.47 2.79 13.40
C SER A 634 -8.56 3.56 12.64
N THR A 635 -9.19 2.90 11.68
CA THR A 635 -10.27 3.42 10.83
C THR A 635 -11.32 2.33 10.60
N SER A 636 -12.38 2.67 9.87
CA SER A 636 -13.40 1.75 9.37
C SER A 636 -13.80 2.11 7.94
N ILE A 637 -14.15 1.10 7.13
CA ILE A 637 -14.68 1.31 5.76
C ILE A 637 -15.98 2.14 5.73
N TYR A 638 -16.62 2.31 6.88
CA TYR A 638 -17.86 3.09 7.03
C TYR A 638 -17.60 4.57 7.32
N ASN A 639 -16.36 4.96 7.67
CA ASN A 639 -16.01 6.33 8.02
C ASN A 639 -16.08 7.28 6.82
N GLN A 640 -15.73 6.82 5.61
CA GLN A 640 -15.76 7.66 4.41
C GLN A 640 -17.14 8.26 4.12
N ASN A 641 -18.19 7.47 4.34
CA ASN A 641 -19.55 7.82 3.93
C ASN A 641 -20.37 8.46 5.05
N ASP A 642 -19.85 8.47 6.29
CA ASP A 642 -20.42 9.22 7.40
C ASP A 642 -19.32 9.65 8.39
N PRO A 643 -18.42 10.56 7.99
CA PRO A 643 -17.34 11.01 8.85
C PRO A 643 -17.81 11.86 10.04
N TRP A 644 -19.07 12.33 10.02
CA TRP A 644 -19.65 13.14 11.09
C TRP A 644 -20.07 12.31 12.31
N THR A 645 -20.38 11.03 12.10
CA THR A 645 -20.60 10.06 13.17
C THR A 645 -19.78 8.80 12.89
N PRO A 646 -18.44 8.90 13.05
CA PRO A 646 -17.55 7.82 12.62
C PRO A 646 -17.85 6.51 13.35
N THR A 647 -17.66 5.40 12.64
CA THR A 647 -17.84 4.06 13.22
C THR A 647 -16.62 3.66 14.06
N VAL A 648 -15.44 4.15 13.70
CA VAL A 648 -14.20 4.07 14.50
C VAL A 648 -13.60 5.46 14.60
N ALA A 649 -13.29 5.91 15.82
CA ALA A 649 -12.56 7.16 16.05
C ALA A 649 -11.29 6.85 16.85
N PHE A 650 -10.13 6.88 16.17
CA PHE A 650 -8.84 6.55 16.77
C PHE A 650 -8.52 7.37 18.03
N ALA A 651 -8.97 8.62 18.10
CA ALA A 651 -8.85 9.45 19.30
C ALA A 651 -9.33 8.76 20.58
N ASP A 652 -10.32 7.86 20.50
CA ASP A 652 -10.92 7.18 21.65
C ASP A 652 -10.04 6.04 22.17
N PHE A 653 -9.05 5.58 21.40
CA PHE A 653 -8.08 4.57 21.83
C PHE A 653 -7.06 5.15 22.82
N ILE A 654 -6.88 6.47 22.81
CA ILE A 654 -6.00 7.18 23.74
C ILE A 654 -6.87 7.66 24.90
N ASN A 655 -6.91 6.87 25.95
CA ASN A 655 -7.74 7.11 27.13
C ASN A 655 -6.92 7.17 28.43
N ASN A 656 -5.62 7.48 28.28
CA ASN A 656 -4.63 7.62 29.35
C ASN A 656 -4.42 6.33 30.17
N GLU A 657 -4.56 5.16 29.54
CA GLU A 657 -4.18 3.90 30.14
C GLU A 657 -2.67 3.81 30.41
N THR A 658 -2.29 2.97 31.36
CA THR A 658 -0.88 2.65 31.64
C THR A 658 -0.30 1.81 30.51
N ILE A 659 0.87 2.19 30.00
CA ILE A 659 1.61 1.49 28.94
C ILE A 659 2.97 0.94 29.43
N THR A 660 3.18 0.88 30.75
CA THR A 660 4.37 0.28 31.34
C THR A 660 4.15 -1.22 31.54
N ASN A 661 4.99 -2.03 30.91
CA ASN A 661 4.99 -3.50 31.04
C ASN A 661 3.67 -4.16 30.58
N GLU A 662 3.09 -3.62 29.52
CA GLU A 662 1.83 -4.09 28.91
C GLU A 662 2.07 -4.56 27.47
N ASP A 663 1.06 -5.16 26.84
CA ASP A 663 1.03 -5.42 25.39
C ASP A 663 0.75 -4.09 24.66
N LEU A 664 1.63 -3.67 23.77
CA LEU A 664 1.66 -2.31 23.21
C LEU A 664 1.58 -2.32 21.68
N VAL A 665 0.81 -1.39 21.13
CA VAL A 665 0.73 -1.15 19.68
C VAL A 665 1.18 0.25 19.36
N ALA A 666 2.11 0.39 18.41
CA ALA A 666 2.43 1.68 17.80
C ALA A 666 1.54 1.92 16.57
N TRP A 667 0.92 3.08 16.54
CA TRP A 667 0.17 3.61 15.41
C TRP A 667 0.99 4.72 14.77
N ILE A 668 1.52 4.45 13.58
CA ILE A 668 2.48 5.34 12.91
C ILE A 668 1.78 6.01 11.74
N THR A 669 1.80 7.35 11.72
CA THR A 669 1.32 8.13 10.58
C THR A 669 2.50 8.76 9.85
N THR A 670 2.54 8.55 8.55
CA THR A 670 3.48 9.19 7.63
C THR A 670 2.71 9.93 6.55
N GLY A 671 3.32 10.93 5.92
CA GLY A 671 2.60 11.70 4.92
C GLY A 671 3.44 12.80 4.32
N PHE A 672 2.85 13.50 3.34
CA PHE A 672 3.44 14.68 2.73
C PHE A 672 2.38 15.61 2.14
N LEU A 673 2.71 16.90 2.05
CA LEU A 673 1.95 17.86 1.25
C LEU A 673 2.34 17.68 -0.23
N HIS A 674 1.34 17.64 -1.10
CA HIS A 674 1.52 17.58 -2.55
C HIS A 674 0.84 18.77 -3.21
N ILE A 675 1.64 19.62 -3.86
CA ILE A 675 1.17 20.70 -4.72
C ILE A 675 1.55 20.28 -6.14
N PRO A 676 0.62 19.70 -6.91
CA PRO A 676 0.96 19.16 -8.23
C PRO A 676 1.58 20.23 -9.13
N HIS A 677 2.54 19.84 -9.95
CA HIS A 677 3.27 20.70 -10.87
C HIS A 677 3.38 20.05 -12.26
N SER A 678 3.96 20.76 -13.23
CA SER A 678 4.07 20.29 -14.63
C SER A 678 4.70 18.91 -14.77
N GLU A 679 5.66 18.58 -13.92
CA GLU A 679 6.40 17.33 -13.93
C GLU A 679 5.58 16.14 -13.38
N ASP A 680 4.38 16.39 -12.83
CA ASP A 680 3.40 15.34 -12.48
C ASP A 680 2.55 14.91 -13.69
N ILE A 681 2.81 15.47 -14.87
CA ILE A 681 2.17 15.09 -16.13
C ILE A 681 3.15 14.24 -16.96
N PRO A 682 2.77 13.02 -17.38
CA PRO A 682 1.45 12.41 -17.20
C PRO A 682 1.18 11.88 -15.78
N ASN A 683 2.21 11.49 -15.01
CA ASN A 683 2.05 10.90 -13.68
C ASN A 683 3.02 11.49 -12.66
N THR A 684 2.58 11.53 -11.41
CA THR A 684 3.45 11.82 -10.26
C THR A 684 4.56 10.78 -10.16
N VAL A 685 5.79 11.24 -9.90
CA VAL A 685 6.96 10.36 -9.81
C VAL A 685 7.21 9.89 -8.38
N THR A 686 7.82 8.71 -8.22
CA THR A 686 8.13 8.14 -6.89
C THR A 686 9.35 8.77 -6.21
N VAL A 687 10.22 9.44 -6.97
CA VAL A 687 11.41 10.13 -6.45
C VAL A 687 10.96 11.36 -5.65
N GLY A 688 11.34 11.45 -4.39
CA GLY A 688 10.89 12.51 -3.47
C GLY A 688 9.54 12.21 -2.79
N ASN A 689 8.69 11.38 -3.39
CA ASN A 689 7.37 11.00 -2.86
C ASN A 689 7.40 9.65 -2.11
N SER A 690 8.39 9.49 -1.23
CA SER A 690 8.55 8.29 -0.39
C SER A 690 8.56 8.66 1.08
N VAL A 691 7.67 8.03 1.86
CA VAL A 691 7.55 8.21 3.31
C VAL A 691 7.37 6.85 3.98
N GLY A 692 7.58 6.77 5.30
CA GLY A 692 7.61 5.49 5.99
C GLY A 692 8.25 5.54 7.37
N PHE A 693 8.65 4.39 7.88
CA PHE A 693 9.32 4.25 9.16
C PHE A 693 10.30 3.07 9.16
N LEU A 694 11.29 3.13 10.05
CA LEU A 694 12.17 2.01 10.38
C LEU A 694 11.95 1.54 11.81
N LEU A 695 11.93 0.22 11.98
CA LEU A 695 12.06 -0.47 13.25
C LEU A 695 13.48 -0.98 13.36
N ARG A 696 14.25 -0.44 14.32
CA ARG A 696 15.70 -0.68 14.42
C ARG A 696 16.03 -1.35 15.75
N PRO A 697 16.80 -2.45 15.76
CA PRO A 697 17.34 -3.00 17.01
C PRO A 697 18.11 -1.92 17.76
N TYR A 698 17.81 -1.74 19.05
CA TYR A 698 18.47 -0.79 19.94
C TYR A 698 18.78 -1.48 21.25
N ASN A 699 20.06 -1.85 21.43
CA ASN A 699 20.52 -2.73 22.51
C ASN A 699 19.79 -4.09 22.57
N TYR A 700 19.06 -4.48 21.51
CA TYR A 700 18.34 -5.75 21.46
C TYR A 700 19.29 -6.96 21.42
N TYR A 701 20.39 -6.81 20.72
CA TYR A 701 21.48 -7.80 20.62
C TYR A 701 22.68 -7.32 21.45
N ASP A 702 23.61 -8.23 21.71
CA ASP A 702 24.89 -7.91 22.36
C ASP A 702 25.87 -7.20 21.41
N LEU A 703 25.75 -7.50 20.11
CA LEU A 703 26.56 -6.97 19.01
C LEU A 703 25.66 -6.80 17.78
N ASP A 704 26.13 -6.09 16.76
CA ASP A 704 25.44 -6.06 15.46
C ASP A 704 25.25 -7.50 14.94
N PRO A 705 24.02 -7.97 14.70
CA PRO A 705 23.78 -9.33 14.26
C PRO A 705 24.35 -9.62 12.85
N SER A 706 24.64 -8.58 12.04
CA SER A 706 25.19 -8.71 10.69
C SER A 706 26.67 -9.12 10.67
N ILE A 707 27.37 -9.13 11.82
CA ILE A 707 28.77 -9.60 11.89
C ILE A 707 28.90 -11.09 11.57
N TYR A 708 27.81 -11.84 11.68
CA TYR A 708 27.74 -13.27 11.36
C TYR A 708 27.27 -13.54 9.92
N SER A 709 27.10 -12.50 9.10
CA SER A 709 26.71 -12.67 7.71
C SER A 709 27.83 -13.33 6.91
N HIS A 710 27.47 -14.34 6.11
CA HIS A 710 28.37 -15.00 5.17
C HIS A 710 28.77 -14.10 3.98
N ASP A 711 28.08 -12.96 3.80
CA ASP A 711 28.39 -11.98 2.76
C ASP A 711 29.48 -10.97 3.20
N GLY A 712 30.03 -11.13 4.41
CA GLY A 712 31.09 -10.29 4.94
C GLY A 712 32.40 -10.46 4.18
N VAL A 713 33.10 -9.36 3.94
CA VAL A 713 34.41 -9.33 3.27
C VAL A 713 35.44 -8.77 4.24
N PHE A 714 36.54 -9.48 4.43
CA PHE A 714 37.66 -9.02 5.25
C PHE A 714 38.98 -9.49 4.65
N PHE A 715 39.96 -8.61 4.60
CA PHE A 715 41.35 -8.95 4.26
C PHE A 715 42.31 -7.92 4.84
N THR A 716 43.53 -8.35 5.10
CA THR A 716 44.64 -7.51 5.58
C THR A 716 45.62 -7.21 4.46
N SER A 717 46.56 -6.29 4.69
CA SER A 717 47.66 -6.04 3.74
C SER A 717 48.64 -7.20 3.58
N GLU A 718 48.64 -8.16 4.51
CA GLU A 718 49.56 -9.30 4.52
C GLU A 718 49.01 -10.50 3.73
N GLN A 719 47.73 -10.47 3.36
CA GLN A 719 47.07 -11.55 2.62
C GLN A 719 46.97 -11.23 1.14
N ASP A 720 46.93 -12.27 0.31
CA ASP A 720 46.57 -12.12 -1.10
C ASP A 720 45.05 -11.88 -1.24
N PHE A 721 44.66 -10.60 -1.28
CA PHE A 721 43.26 -10.19 -1.45
C PHE A 721 42.71 -10.45 -2.86
N THR A 722 43.53 -10.97 -3.78
CA THR A 722 43.09 -11.48 -5.09
C THR A 722 42.72 -12.96 -5.05
N ALA A 723 43.08 -13.66 -3.96
CA ALA A 723 42.75 -15.05 -3.75
C ALA A 723 41.30 -15.22 -3.27
N CYS A 724 40.64 -16.25 -3.80
CA CYS A 724 39.20 -16.51 -3.63
C CYS A 724 38.82 -16.87 -2.20
N GLU A 725 39.67 -17.65 -1.56
CA GLU A 725 39.58 -18.14 -0.19
C GLU A 725 39.73 -17.03 0.86
N ILE A 726 40.40 -15.92 0.50
CA ILE A 726 40.56 -14.75 1.35
C ILE A 726 39.46 -13.73 1.08
N ASN A 727 39.19 -13.46 -0.20
CA ASN A 727 38.24 -12.46 -0.65
C ASN A 727 37.22 -13.08 -1.60
N PRO A 728 36.01 -13.43 -1.12
CA PRO A 728 34.95 -14.00 -1.96
C PRO A 728 34.59 -13.13 -3.17
N ILE A 729 34.82 -11.81 -3.08
CA ILE A 729 34.58 -10.87 -4.18
C ILE A 729 35.54 -11.13 -5.35
N ALA A 730 36.76 -11.59 -5.10
CA ALA A 730 37.72 -11.94 -6.15
C ALA A 730 37.22 -13.11 -7.03
N CYS A 731 36.29 -13.93 -6.54
CA CYS A 731 35.68 -15.01 -7.30
C CYS A 731 34.49 -14.59 -8.15
N LEU A 732 33.87 -13.43 -7.90
CA LEU A 732 32.66 -13.01 -8.60
C LEU A 732 32.80 -13.06 -10.13
N PRO A 733 33.94 -12.64 -10.73
CA PRO A 733 34.12 -12.75 -12.18
C PRO A 733 34.08 -14.18 -12.72
N LYS A 734 34.25 -15.22 -11.86
CA LYS A 734 34.12 -16.64 -12.22
C LYS A 734 32.73 -17.17 -11.87
N THR A 735 32.20 -16.84 -10.69
CA THR A 735 30.92 -17.37 -10.19
C THR A 735 29.69 -16.67 -10.77
N ALA A 736 29.83 -15.44 -11.27
CA ALA A 736 28.77 -14.68 -11.95
C ALA A 736 28.89 -14.73 -13.49
N THR A 737 29.60 -15.71 -14.05
CA THR A 737 29.77 -15.87 -15.52
C THR A 737 28.55 -16.44 -16.23
N CYS A 738 27.54 -16.88 -15.48
CA CYS A 738 26.35 -17.51 -16.01
C CYS A 738 25.16 -16.54 -15.97
N LEU A 739 24.20 -16.77 -16.87
CA LEU A 739 22.91 -16.08 -16.83
C LEU A 739 21.84 -17.08 -16.35
N PRO A 740 20.96 -16.68 -15.42
CA PRO A 740 19.82 -17.51 -15.07
C PRO A 740 18.85 -17.59 -16.26
N ASN A 741 18.09 -18.67 -16.33
CA ASN A 741 17.01 -18.79 -17.29
C ASN A 741 15.86 -17.87 -16.85
N PHE A 742 15.70 -16.75 -17.54
CA PHE A 742 14.60 -15.84 -17.30
C PHE A 742 13.30 -16.43 -17.86
N PRO A 743 12.20 -16.45 -17.09
CA PRO A 743 10.91 -16.89 -17.61
C PRO A 743 10.48 -15.97 -18.76
N PRO A 744 9.70 -16.46 -19.74
CA PRO A 744 9.11 -15.58 -20.75
C PRO A 744 8.21 -14.53 -20.09
N PHE A 745 8.21 -13.32 -20.65
CA PHE A 745 7.35 -12.26 -20.17
C PHE A 745 5.88 -12.66 -20.35
N THR A 746 5.08 -12.46 -19.31
CA THR A 746 3.63 -12.68 -19.31
C THR A 746 2.96 -11.53 -18.56
N PHE A 747 1.81 -11.09 -19.04
CA PHE A 747 0.97 -10.12 -18.36
C PHE A 747 -0.49 -10.40 -18.70
N ASP A 748 -1.20 -10.96 -17.72
CA ASP A 748 -2.61 -11.32 -17.85
C ASP A 748 -3.53 -10.28 -17.17
N GLY A 749 -2.98 -9.13 -16.78
CA GLY A 749 -3.61 -8.21 -15.84
C GLY A 749 -4.90 -7.55 -16.32
N PHE A 750 -5.19 -7.60 -17.63
CA PHE A 750 -6.44 -7.10 -18.21
C PHE A 750 -7.56 -8.15 -18.28
N GLN A 751 -7.28 -9.41 -17.94
CA GLN A 751 -8.28 -10.48 -17.92
C GLN A 751 -9.06 -10.43 -16.61
N ASN A 752 -10.41 -10.41 -16.68
CA ASN A 752 -11.31 -10.32 -15.52
C ASN A 752 -11.25 -8.97 -14.75
N ILE A 753 -10.99 -7.87 -15.46
CA ILE A 753 -11.27 -6.50 -14.97
C ILE A 753 -12.76 -6.21 -15.13
#